data_AF-A0A1V1PAY7-F1
#
_entry.id   AF-A0A1V1PAY7-F1
#
_cell.length_a   1.000
_cell.length_b   1.000
_cell.length_c   1.000
_cell.angle_alpha   90.00
_cell.angle_beta   90.00
_cell.angle_gamma   90.00
#
_symmetry.space_group_name_H-M   'P 1'
#
loop_
_entity.id
_entity.type
_entity.pdbx_description
1 polymer ?
#
loop_
_entity_poly.entity_id
_entity_poly.type
_entity_poly.pdbx_seq_one_letter_code
_entity_poly.pdbx_strand_id
1 'polypeptide(L)'
;MAGRSWKTKTIKLIEQNKNWSKTRRFYCVSCNNETPPSIELAEGRLCVNCTKKQLKTILIDAVDFQDWNVKKFSEYLTKGTPVERLLVLYRFEEVLGVIGKKDGIKAFQLYLPMISNLGYINQHPLSPVIRQTAHEVAVEVGESLLPVLVSTRANSSPVYHTNILLTAATIDSENSEVKRMLGQTARNSNASVKKILLSAFENIEESWIIPLLEIMRKDENKKIQEKASKLYHSIAISQSDEQSKVRHANVPKEFLEVIKTSYSIDYLRMLYDEYLHLFFDMTYFGMLNRVIRSKFKKPDLIHALATMLYDKDNFWLLMNAMHEDVYTIFERLVWEGGELSGDKLNRTLNEKVSHIREEFINDRLYKKNEFNPKYCIFRVRKVHTQSKDHGWLNDYRLSLPDMIRNLAQKYLPKPEFFELIGISDKPDNCLIFSDNVAIVHQLPLLLNYVDSNSMEIGVDPEKISKRSLHKMLAECAIQEFYPSGKFEEKFIRSRIIIRFLMLMQKFSLSQTSPEKLLKEMITYYLLGKDKFNYAFQTISFLSYLKNWKKLESMYDDDYHYQMEVDFRNNLWSVLKQMPSGKWITVENIVKYCYFRNIDIRIVHPYMASQFIHFTASRYVNNEWLQTGGKTYVSEANYPYLITVPAVKMFLFFLASFGMLDIAYSPPENDELRTKGRPYLSEFDGLTYIRLNALGEYVLGITNQVSLAAEEVSQVILDEDHLIAYLRGNDPVKKMVLDKIGLKIHEGCYRVNYQIFLQDCRSKKDIDSKINLFHDYISKEPPQIWQSFIDDIFSKKDPLEEKMDFHVFKVKDNQELIELIAKDDILRSLVLMAEDYYILILEQNIQKVHQRLEYFGFFMDY
;
A
#
# COMPACT_ATOMS: atom_id res chain seq x y z
N MET A 1 33.15 -21.00 -36.22
CA MET A 1 32.50 -21.90 -37.21
C MET A 1 30.99 -21.69 -37.20
N ALA A 2 30.51 -20.53 -37.67
CA ALA A 2 29.08 -20.23 -37.70
C ALA A 2 28.51 -20.65 -39.06
N GLY A 3 27.56 -21.60 -39.07
CA GLY A 3 26.73 -21.86 -40.27
C GLY A 3 26.28 -23.29 -40.55
N ARG A 4 26.77 -24.34 -39.87
CA ARG A 4 26.18 -25.69 -40.01
C ARG A 4 25.06 -25.90 -38.99
N SER A 5 23.86 -26.16 -39.47
CA SER A 5 22.72 -26.58 -38.65
C SER A 5 23.10 -27.87 -37.91
N TRP A 6 23.15 -27.83 -36.57
CA TRP A 6 23.46 -28.98 -35.71
C TRP A 6 22.46 -30.15 -35.87
N LYS A 7 21.30 -29.87 -36.45
CA LYS A 7 20.25 -30.84 -36.73
C LYS A 7 20.68 -31.77 -37.87
N THR A 8 21.06 -33.00 -37.51
CA THR A 8 21.30 -34.09 -38.46
C THR A 8 20.04 -34.42 -39.28
N LYS A 9 20.20 -35.17 -40.38
CA LYS A 9 19.07 -35.64 -41.19
C LYS A 9 18.04 -36.41 -40.34
N THR A 10 18.52 -37.22 -39.39
CA THR A 10 17.70 -37.96 -38.42
C THR A 10 16.91 -37.03 -37.51
N ILE A 11 17.54 -35.99 -36.95
CA ILE A 11 16.84 -35.00 -36.09
C ILE A 11 15.73 -34.29 -36.88
N LYS A 12 16.03 -33.83 -38.10
CA LYS A 12 15.04 -33.15 -38.96
C LYS A 12 13.86 -34.05 -39.30
N LEU A 13 14.08 -35.35 -39.46
CA LEU A 13 13.01 -36.33 -39.69
C LEU A 13 12.13 -36.49 -38.45
N ILE A 14 12.74 -36.67 -37.27
CA ILE A 14 12.06 -36.85 -35.98
C ILE A 14 11.21 -35.62 -35.60
N GLU A 15 11.71 -34.42 -35.87
CA GLU A 15 11.08 -33.16 -35.48
C GLU A 15 9.79 -32.86 -36.26
N GLN A 16 9.66 -33.39 -37.48
CA GLN A 16 8.52 -33.14 -38.35
C GLN A 16 7.38 -34.13 -38.07
N ASN A 17 6.29 -33.63 -37.49
CA ASN A 17 5.09 -34.41 -37.15
C ASN A 17 4.56 -35.27 -38.32
N LYS A 18 4.64 -34.78 -39.56
CA LYS A 18 4.17 -35.49 -40.78
C LYS A 18 4.90 -36.81 -41.06
N ASN A 19 6.10 -36.99 -40.51
CA ASN A 19 6.90 -38.21 -40.70
C ASN A 19 6.51 -39.33 -39.72
N TRP A 20 5.61 -39.03 -38.77
CA TRP A 20 5.12 -40.00 -37.82
C TRP A 20 3.82 -40.67 -38.30
N SER A 21 3.81 -41.99 -38.34
CA SER A 21 2.64 -42.80 -38.60
C SER A 21 1.85 -43.04 -37.31
N LYS A 22 0.57 -42.64 -37.28
CA LYS A 22 -0.29 -42.70 -36.08
C LYS A 22 -1.19 -43.94 -35.99
N THR A 23 -1.37 -44.68 -37.09
CA THR A 23 -2.45 -45.71 -37.18
C THR A 23 -2.04 -47.04 -37.81
N ARG A 24 -0.85 -47.16 -38.41
CA ARG A 24 -0.41 -48.43 -39.02
C ARG A 24 0.20 -49.36 -37.98
N ARG A 25 -0.28 -50.62 -37.94
CA ARG A 25 0.38 -51.73 -37.25
C ARG A 25 1.82 -51.85 -37.76
N PHE A 26 2.78 -51.91 -36.85
CA PHE A 26 4.20 -52.07 -37.16
C PHE A 26 4.91 -52.74 -35.98
N TYR A 27 6.00 -53.43 -36.25
CA TYR A 27 6.92 -53.91 -35.22
C TYR A 27 8.10 -52.96 -35.12
N CYS A 28 8.38 -52.46 -33.92
CA CYS A 28 9.55 -51.64 -33.67
C CYS A 28 10.81 -52.47 -33.88
N VAL A 29 11.71 -52.06 -34.78
CA VAL A 29 12.94 -52.82 -35.08
C VAL A 29 13.85 -52.95 -33.84
N SER A 30 13.74 -52.03 -32.88
CA SER A 30 14.56 -52.05 -31.66
C SER A 30 13.98 -52.86 -30.49
N CYS A 31 12.66 -52.86 -30.29
CA CYS A 31 12.04 -53.51 -29.10
C CYS A 31 10.96 -54.54 -29.43
N ASN A 32 10.67 -54.76 -30.71
CA ASN A 32 9.65 -55.66 -31.23
C ASN A 32 8.21 -55.41 -30.73
N ASN A 33 7.96 -54.30 -30.03
CA ASN A 33 6.61 -53.92 -29.59
C ASN A 33 5.79 -53.31 -30.72
N GLU A 34 4.50 -53.60 -30.73
CA GLU A 34 3.51 -53.07 -31.67
C GLU A 34 2.75 -51.90 -31.04
N THR A 35 3.36 -50.70 -31.03
CA THR A 35 2.79 -49.52 -30.37
C THR A 35 2.88 -48.26 -31.25
N PRO A 36 1.82 -47.89 -31.99
CA PRO A 36 1.79 -46.59 -32.66
C PRO A 36 1.76 -45.45 -31.62
N PRO A 37 2.28 -44.26 -31.95
CA PRO A 37 2.84 -43.85 -33.24
C PRO A 37 4.31 -44.27 -33.47
N SER A 38 4.75 -44.25 -34.73
CA SER A 38 6.11 -44.63 -35.14
C SER A 38 6.69 -43.78 -36.25
N ILE A 39 8.01 -43.87 -36.42
CA ILE A 39 8.76 -43.14 -37.44
C ILE A 39 9.70 -44.08 -38.19
N GLU A 40 9.82 -43.88 -39.50
CA GLU A 40 10.78 -44.59 -40.36
C GLU A 40 12.12 -43.84 -40.35
N LEU A 41 13.18 -44.49 -39.86
CA LEU A 41 14.55 -43.98 -39.89
C LEU A 41 15.43 -44.91 -40.74
N ALA A 42 16.70 -44.55 -40.94
CA ALA A 42 17.63 -45.35 -41.76
C ALA A 42 17.84 -46.79 -41.24
N GLU A 43 17.69 -46.99 -39.93
CA GLU A 43 17.82 -48.27 -39.23
C GLU A 43 16.51 -49.07 -39.22
N GLY A 44 15.44 -48.54 -39.81
CA GLY A 44 14.10 -49.09 -39.84
C GLY A 44 13.10 -48.32 -38.97
N ARG A 45 11.91 -48.91 -38.77
CA ARG A 45 10.79 -48.25 -38.09
C ARG A 45 10.88 -48.37 -36.57
N LEU A 46 10.81 -47.24 -35.87
CA LEU A 46 10.91 -47.16 -34.41
C LEU A 46 9.64 -46.64 -33.75
N CYS A 47 9.30 -47.18 -32.57
CA CYS A 47 8.27 -46.62 -31.70
C CYS A 47 8.77 -45.37 -30.96
N VAL A 48 7.85 -44.62 -30.33
CA VAL A 48 8.19 -43.42 -29.55
C VAL A 48 9.26 -43.68 -28.48
N ASN A 49 9.19 -44.80 -27.76
CA ASN A 49 10.12 -45.11 -26.67
C ASN A 49 11.54 -45.43 -27.18
N CYS A 50 11.68 -46.17 -28.28
CA CYS A 50 12.98 -46.41 -28.89
C CYS A 50 13.54 -45.14 -29.53
N THR A 51 12.68 -44.32 -30.13
CA THR A 51 13.05 -42.99 -30.64
C THR A 51 13.54 -42.08 -29.50
N LYS A 52 12.90 -42.09 -28.31
CA LYS A 52 13.36 -41.37 -27.10
C LYS A 52 14.82 -41.74 -26.77
N LYS A 53 15.13 -43.04 -26.69
CA LYS A 53 16.47 -43.54 -26.34
C LYS A 53 17.53 -43.11 -27.35
N GLN A 54 17.24 -43.29 -28.64
CA GLN A 54 18.15 -42.90 -29.71
C GLN A 54 18.34 -41.38 -29.75
N LEU A 55 17.25 -40.61 -29.64
CA LEU A 55 17.30 -39.16 -29.63
C LEU A 55 18.13 -38.63 -28.45
N LYS A 56 17.96 -39.19 -27.24
CA LYS A 56 18.78 -38.81 -26.07
C LYS A 56 20.27 -38.99 -26.37
N THR A 57 20.66 -40.11 -26.97
CA THR A 57 22.05 -40.39 -27.34
C THR A 57 22.60 -39.39 -28.36
N ILE A 58 21.80 -39.06 -29.38
CA ILE A 58 22.21 -38.10 -30.43
C ILE A 58 22.36 -36.67 -29.87
N LEU A 59 21.50 -36.27 -28.92
CA LEU A 59 21.46 -34.89 -28.41
C LEU A 59 22.54 -34.57 -27.38
N ILE A 60 23.15 -35.57 -26.75
CA ILE A 60 24.22 -35.37 -25.74
C ILE A 60 25.37 -34.54 -26.32
N ASP A 61 25.83 -34.84 -27.54
CA ASP A 61 26.98 -34.17 -28.16
C ASP A 61 26.60 -33.21 -29.31
N ALA A 62 25.31 -32.95 -29.50
CA ALA A 62 24.82 -32.25 -30.69
C ALA A 62 25.21 -30.75 -30.72
N VAL A 63 25.35 -30.12 -29.56
CA VAL A 63 25.55 -28.68 -29.40
C VAL A 63 26.45 -28.41 -28.20
N ASP A 64 27.38 -27.48 -28.33
CA ASP A 64 28.12 -26.91 -27.21
C ASP A 64 27.34 -25.75 -26.57
N PHE A 65 27.15 -25.80 -25.25
CA PHE A 65 26.42 -24.81 -24.47
C PHE A 65 27.28 -23.67 -23.93
N GLN A 66 28.60 -23.69 -24.05
CA GLN A 66 29.50 -22.68 -23.46
C GLN A 66 29.12 -21.22 -23.79
N ASP A 67 28.66 -20.96 -25.03
CA ASP A 67 28.28 -19.61 -25.49
C ASP A 67 26.79 -19.26 -25.25
N TRP A 68 26.03 -20.12 -24.56
CA TRP A 68 24.60 -19.91 -24.33
C TRP A 68 24.34 -19.13 -23.04
N ASN A 69 23.29 -18.32 -23.05
CA ASN A 69 22.83 -17.57 -21.89
C ASN A 69 21.40 -17.96 -21.48
N VAL A 70 20.95 -17.47 -20.33
CA VAL A 70 19.61 -17.74 -19.76
C VAL A 70 18.50 -17.49 -20.79
N LYS A 71 18.59 -16.40 -21.56
CA LYS A 71 17.60 -16.05 -22.58
C LYS A 71 17.48 -17.14 -23.65
N LYS A 72 18.60 -17.65 -24.16
CA LYS A 72 18.62 -18.69 -25.20
C LYS A 72 18.06 -20.03 -24.70
N PHE A 73 18.43 -20.46 -23.48
CA PHE A 73 17.85 -21.66 -22.87
C PHE A 73 16.34 -21.51 -22.67
N SER A 74 15.89 -20.36 -22.16
CA SER A 74 14.47 -20.05 -21.97
C SER A 74 13.70 -20.07 -23.29
N GLU A 75 14.26 -19.52 -24.37
CA GLU A 75 13.65 -19.57 -25.70
C GLU A 75 13.45 -21.01 -26.20
N TYR A 76 14.43 -21.90 -26.01
CA TYR A 76 14.29 -23.31 -26.39
C TYR A 76 13.24 -24.04 -25.55
N LEU A 77 13.19 -23.77 -24.25
CA LEU A 77 12.20 -24.36 -23.33
C LEU A 77 10.78 -23.83 -23.53
N THR A 78 10.60 -22.62 -24.07
CA THR A 78 9.27 -21.98 -24.18
C THR A 78 8.73 -21.91 -25.59
N LYS A 79 9.58 -21.70 -26.59
CA LYS A 79 9.23 -21.53 -28.01
C LYS A 79 9.86 -22.57 -28.94
N GLY A 80 10.81 -23.37 -28.43
CA GLY A 80 11.48 -24.41 -29.20
C GLY A 80 10.54 -25.54 -29.65
N THR A 81 10.98 -26.23 -30.69
CA THR A 81 10.40 -27.47 -31.21
C THR A 81 10.51 -28.62 -30.20
N PRO A 82 9.80 -29.75 -30.40
CA PRO A 82 9.88 -30.89 -29.49
C PRO A 82 11.31 -31.37 -29.23
N VAL A 83 12.16 -31.37 -30.27
CA VAL A 83 13.55 -31.82 -30.16
C VAL A 83 14.43 -30.78 -29.46
N GLU A 84 14.22 -29.49 -29.72
CA GLU A 84 14.95 -28.41 -29.05
C GLU A 84 14.66 -28.35 -27.56
N ARG A 85 13.41 -28.59 -27.15
CA ARG A 85 13.05 -28.73 -25.73
C ARG A 85 13.77 -29.92 -25.09
N LEU A 86 13.74 -31.08 -25.75
CA LEU A 86 14.42 -32.28 -25.25
C LEU A 86 15.94 -32.12 -25.19
N LEU A 87 16.55 -31.37 -26.10
CA LEU A 87 17.98 -31.04 -26.04
C LEU A 87 18.33 -30.35 -24.72
N VAL A 88 17.56 -29.33 -24.35
CA VAL A 88 17.79 -28.59 -23.10
C VAL A 88 17.41 -29.43 -21.87
N LEU A 89 16.30 -30.16 -21.93
CA LEU A 89 15.83 -30.99 -20.80
C LEU A 89 16.77 -32.17 -20.50
N TYR A 90 17.25 -32.91 -21.50
CA TYR A 90 18.15 -34.05 -21.27
C TYR A 90 19.51 -33.67 -20.69
N ARG A 91 19.91 -32.41 -20.87
CA ARG A 91 21.20 -31.88 -20.43
C ARG A 91 21.02 -30.75 -19.43
N PHE A 92 19.90 -30.74 -18.69
CA PHE A 92 19.56 -29.62 -17.81
C PHE A 92 20.59 -29.42 -16.68
N GLU A 93 21.23 -30.48 -16.20
CA GLU A 93 22.32 -30.35 -15.23
C GLU A 93 23.50 -29.55 -15.80
N GLU A 94 23.89 -29.81 -17.05
CA GLU A 94 24.92 -29.06 -17.75
C GLU A 94 24.52 -27.60 -17.96
N VAL A 95 23.25 -27.35 -18.28
CA VAL A 95 22.67 -26.00 -18.38
C VAL A 95 22.86 -25.23 -17.08
N LEU A 96 22.55 -25.86 -15.92
CA LEU A 96 22.79 -25.27 -14.60
C LEU A 96 24.28 -25.05 -14.32
N GLY A 97 25.15 -25.92 -14.83
CA GLY A 97 26.61 -25.75 -14.79
C GLY A 97 27.08 -24.50 -15.54
N VAL A 98 26.60 -24.30 -16.78
CA VAL A 98 26.98 -23.18 -17.66
C VAL A 98 26.54 -21.83 -17.10
N ILE A 99 25.32 -21.71 -16.58
CA ILE A 99 24.83 -20.46 -15.99
C ILE A 99 25.38 -20.20 -14.57
N GLY A 100 26.12 -21.16 -14.03
CA GLY A 100 26.75 -21.14 -12.70
C GLY A 100 25.80 -21.59 -11.59
N LYS A 101 25.95 -22.83 -11.10
CA LYS A 101 25.25 -23.37 -9.90
C LYS A 101 25.34 -22.46 -8.67
N LYS A 102 26.33 -21.54 -8.59
CA LYS A 102 26.53 -20.59 -7.48
C LYS A 102 25.74 -19.27 -7.61
N ASP A 103 25.18 -18.96 -8.78
CA ASP A 103 24.36 -17.75 -9.01
C ASP A 103 22.87 -18.15 -8.97
N GLY A 104 22.34 -18.34 -7.75
CA GLY A 104 21.00 -18.88 -7.51
C GLY A 104 19.87 -18.10 -8.18
N ILE A 105 20.07 -16.81 -8.48
CA ILE A 105 19.10 -15.96 -9.18
C ILE A 105 18.94 -16.40 -10.65
N LYS A 106 20.05 -16.70 -11.35
CA LYS A 106 20.01 -17.12 -12.76
C LYS A 106 19.43 -18.52 -12.94
N ALA A 107 19.71 -19.44 -12.02
CA ALA A 107 19.09 -20.76 -12.02
C ALA A 107 17.57 -20.68 -11.87
N PHE A 108 17.11 -19.84 -10.94
CA PHE A 108 15.68 -19.63 -10.69
C PHE A 108 14.93 -19.08 -11.92
N GLN A 109 15.58 -18.23 -12.74
CA GLN A 109 14.99 -17.72 -13.99
C GLN A 109 14.68 -18.83 -15.03
N LEU A 110 15.31 -20.00 -14.94
CA LEU A 110 15.04 -21.13 -15.84
C LEU A 110 14.04 -22.14 -15.29
N TYR A 111 13.75 -22.12 -13.99
CA TYR A 111 12.83 -23.07 -13.37
C TYR A 111 11.42 -22.96 -13.95
N LEU A 112 10.88 -21.73 -14.08
CA LEU A 112 9.54 -21.53 -14.64
C LEU A 112 9.43 -21.98 -16.12
N PRO A 113 10.34 -21.58 -17.04
CA PRO A 113 10.43 -22.15 -18.38
C PRO A 113 10.51 -23.68 -18.41
N MET A 114 11.30 -24.29 -17.53
CA MET A 114 11.48 -25.74 -17.46
C MET A 114 10.16 -26.42 -17.05
N ILE A 115 9.56 -26.04 -15.91
CA ILE A 115 8.33 -26.68 -15.41
C ILE A 115 7.14 -26.50 -16.34
N SER A 116 7.11 -25.44 -17.17
CA SER A 116 6.07 -25.26 -18.19
C SER A 116 5.97 -26.46 -19.15
N ASN A 117 7.05 -27.22 -19.30
CA ASN A 117 7.08 -28.43 -20.12
C ASN A 117 6.35 -29.63 -19.49
N LEU A 118 6.05 -29.62 -18.18
CA LEU A 118 5.14 -30.59 -17.55
C LEU A 118 3.73 -30.49 -18.14
N GLY A 119 3.36 -29.31 -18.65
CA GLY A 119 2.09 -29.05 -19.31
C GLY A 119 2.13 -29.15 -20.82
N TYR A 120 3.23 -29.62 -21.43
CA TYR A 120 3.40 -29.57 -22.88
C TYR A 120 2.39 -30.48 -23.60
N ILE A 121 1.52 -29.86 -24.39
CA ILE A 121 0.51 -30.53 -25.21
C ILE A 121 0.67 -30.04 -26.65
N ASN A 122 1.06 -30.96 -27.53
CA ASN A 122 1.16 -30.72 -28.97
C ASN A 122 0.64 -31.99 -29.70
N GLN A 123 0.25 -31.86 -30.98
CA GLN A 123 -0.12 -33.00 -31.82
C GLN A 123 1.08 -33.94 -32.11
N HIS A 124 2.29 -33.53 -31.75
CA HIS A 124 3.52 -34.28 -31.94
C HIS A 124 3.62 -35.51 -31.00
N PRO A 125 4.00 -36.70 -31.50
CA PRO A 125 4.18 -37.92 -30.71
C PRO A 125 5.16 -37.84 -29.53
N LEU A 126 6.11 -36.91 -29.56
CA LEU A 126 7.07 -36.68 -28.46
C LEU A 126 6.49 -35.87 -27.29
N SER A 127 5.24 -35.39 -27.37
CA SER A 127 4.67 -34.59 -26.28
C SER A 127 4.66 -35.30 -24.92
N PRO A 128 4.28 -36.59 -24.81
CA PRO A 128 4.40 -37.33 -23.55
C PRO A 128 5.85 -37.50 -23.09
N VAL A 129 6.79 -37.64 -24.03
CA VAL A 129 8.23 -37.76 -23.73
C VAL A 129 8.76 -36.47 -23.11
N ILE A 130 8.34 -35.30 -23.61
CA ILE A 130 8.71 -34.01 -23.06
C ILE A 130 8.20 -33.85 -21.63
N ARG A 131 6.91 -34.13 -21.38
CA ARG A 131 6.33 -34.04 -20.03
C ARG A 131 7.04 -34.97 -19.05
N GLN A 132 7.29 -36.21 -19.46
CA GLN A 132 8.01 -37.19 -18.64
C GLN A 132 9.45 -36.75 -18.36
N THR A 133 10.15 -36.21 -19.37
CA THR A 133 11.54 -35.74 -19.19
C THR A 133 11.56 -34.50 -18.29
N ALA A 134 10.59 -33.59 -18.41
CA ALA A 134 10.47 -32.45 -17.50
C ALA A 134 10.19 -32.87 -16.05
N HIS A 135 9.39 -33.93 -15.85
CA HIS A 135 9.19 -34.52 -14.52
C HIS A 135 10.48 -35.13 -13.97
N GLU A 136 11.18 -35.94 -14.77
CA GLU A 136 12.48 -36.53 -14.40
C GLU A 136 13.49 -35.44 -13.97
N VAL A 137 13.62 -34.38 -14.78
CA VAL A 137 14.49 -33.23 -14.49
C VAL A 137 14.06 -32.49 -13.23
N ALA A 138 12.75 -32.26 -13.05
CA ALA A 138 12.25 -31.57 -11.88
C ALA A 138 12.53 -32.35 -10.59
N VAL A 139 12.38 -33.68 -10.61
CA VAL A 139 12.74 -34.56 -9.50
C VAL A 139 14.24 -34.52 -9.21
N GLU A 140 15.08 -34.50 -10.25
CA GLU A 140 16.54 -34.40 -10.12
C GLU A 140 17.00 -33.05 -9.52
N VAL A 141 16.32 -31.94 -9.85
CA VAL A 141 16.55 -30.63 -9.24
C VAL A 141 16.13 -30.59 -7.76
N GLY A 142 15.15 -31.42 -7.37
CA GLY A 142 14.75 -31.66 -5.99
C GLY A 142 14.08 -30.46 -5.31
N GLU A 143 14.25 -30.35 -3.99
CA GLU A 143 13.53 -29.40 -3.12
C GLU A 143 13.65 -27.93 -3.56
N SER A 144 14.75 -27.55 -4.22
CA SER A 144 14.97 -26.18 -4.69
C SER A 144 13.91 -25.70 -5.69
N LEU A 145 13.17 -26.62 -6.31
CA LEU A 145 12.10 -26.34 -7.25
C LEU A 145 10.71 -26.26 -6.61
N LEU A 146 10.53 -26.76 -5.39
CA LEU A 146 9.23 -26.80 -4.70
C LEU A 146 8.56 -25.43 -4.61
N PRO A 147 9.26 -24.31 -4.27
CA PRO A 147 8.61 -22.99 -4.23
C PRO A 147 7.99 -22.57 -5.56
N VAL A 148 8.58 -22.99 -6.69
CA VAL A 148 8.08 -22.69 -8.04
C VAL A 148 6.89 -23.58 -8.38
N LEU A 149 6.96 -24.88 -8.06
CA LEU A 149 5.87 -25.83 -8.30
C LEU A 149 4.62 -25.47 -7.48
N VAL A 150 4.79 -25.13 -6.20
CA VAL A 150 3.71 -24.76 -5.27
C VAL A 150 3.07 -23.43 -5.64
N SER A 151 3.86 -22.44 -6.05
CA SER A 151 3.34 -21.12 -6.44
C SER A 151 2.67 -21.09 -7.81
N THR A 152 2.86 -22.13 -8.64
CA THR A 152 2.26 -22.21 -9.97
C THR A 152 0.77 -22.52 -9.86
N ARG A 153 -0.08 -21.49 -10.02
CA ARG A 153 -1.54 -21.63 -9.93
C ARG A 153 -2.12 -22.60 -10.97
N ALA A 154 -3.16 -23.32 -10.56
CA ALA A 154 -3.90 -24.32 -11.33
C ALA A 154 -4.72 -23.79 -12.53
N ASN A 155 -4.48 -22.58 -13.03
CA ASN A 155 -5.18 -21.98 -14.18
C ASN A 155 -4.80 -22.60 -15.54
N SER A 156 -4.28 -23.83 -15.53
CA SER A 156 -3.77 -24.52 -16.69
C SER A 156 -4.53 -25.83 -16.95
N SER A 157 -4.31 -26.39 -18.13
CA SER A 157 -4.82 -27.72 -18.53
C SER A 157 -4.79 -28.72 -17.36
N PRO A 158 -5.83 -29.56 -17.16
CA PRO A 158 -5.82 -30.61 -16.14
C PRO A 158 -4.55 -31.45 -16.16
N VAL A 159 -3.98 -31.70 -17.34
CA VAL A 159 -2.72 -32.45 -17.50
C VAL A 159 -1.54 -31.72 -16.86
N TYR A 160 -1.44 -30.39 -17.01
CA TYR A 160 -0.34 -29.62 -16.44
C TYR A 160 -0.47 -29.58 -14.92
N HIS A 161 -1.65 -29.24 -14.40
CA HIS A 161 -1.92 -29.21 -12.97
C HIS A 161 -1.61 -30.56 -12.32
N THR A 162 -2.05 -31.66 -12.94
CA THR A 162 -1.78 -32.99 -12.43
C THR A 162 -0.29 -33.35 -12.43
N ASN A 163 0.46 -33.01 -13.49
CA ASN A 163 1.89 -33.30 -13.53
C ASN A 163 2.67 -32.45 -12.53
N ILE A 164 2.25 -31.22 -12.25
CA ILE A 164 2.82 -30.41 -11.15
C ILE A 164 2.62 -31.15 -9.82
N LEU A 165 1.40 -31.57 -9.52
CA LEU A 165 1.08 -32.27 -8.27
C LEU A 165 1.89 -33.55 -8.09
N LEU A 166 1.93 -34.39 -9.13
CA LEU A 166 2.70 -35.63 -9.11
C LEU A 166 4.19 -35.34 -8.91
N THR A 167 4.73 -34.34 -9.60
CA THR A 167 6.13 -33.95 -9.48
C THR A 167 6.46 -33.42 -8.09
N ALA A 168 5.63 -32.53 -7.55
CA ALA A 168 5.82 -31.99 -6.21
C ALA A 168 5.74 -33.09 -5.13
N ALA A 169 4.76 -33.99 -5.24
CA ALA A 169 4.62 -35.14 -4.34
C ALA A 169 5.79 -36.15 -4.45
N THR A 170 6.39 -36.27 -5.63
CA THR A 170 7.58 -37.13 -5.85
C THR A 170 8.85 -36.51 -5.27
N ILE A 171 8.95 -35.17 -5.28
CA ILE A 171 10.09 -34.45 -4.70
C ILE A 171 10.04 -34.50 -3.18
N ASP A 172 8.91 -34.13 -2.58
CA ASP A 172 8.74 -34.10 -1.13
C ASP A 172 7.23 -34.22 -0.78
N SER A 173 6.78 -35.44 -0.50
CA SER A 173 5.41 -35.74 -0.04
C SER A 173 5.12 -35.18 1.34
N GLU A 174 6.15 -34.91 2.14
CA GLU A 174 6.04 -34.47 3.52
C GLU A 174 6.01 -32.93 3.67
N ASN A 175 6.35 -32.22 2.60
CA ASN A 175 6.23 -30.77 2.52
C ASN A 175 4.79 -30.31 2.78
N SER A 176 4.59 -29.40 3.74
CA SER A 176 3.26 -28.94 4.15
C SER A 176 2.44 -28.33 3.00
N GLU A 177 3.08 -27.60 2.09
CA GLU A 177 2.41 -27.02 0.92
C GLU A 177 2.03 -28.08 -0.11
N VAL A 178 2.86 -29.10 -0.29
CA VAL A 178 2.54 -30.25 -1.16
C VAL A 178 1.35 -31.03 -0.59
N LYS A 179 1.36 -31.33 0.71
CA LYS A 179 0.21 -31.96 1.39
C LYS A 179 -1.08 -31.16 1.19
N ARG A 180 -0.98 -29.84 1.29
CA ARG A 180 -2.10 -28.92 1.04
C ARG A 180 -2.62 -29.02 -0.39
N MET A 181 -1.74 -28.93 -1.39
CA MET A 181 -2.12 -29.05 -2.79
C MET A 181 -2.80 -30.39 -3.08
N LEU A 182 -2.29 -31.49 -2.52
CA LEU A 182 -2.89 -32.82 -2.65
C LEU A 182 -4.26 -32.90 -1.97
N GLY A 183 -4.41 -32.31 -0.77
CA GLY A 183 -5.67 -32.22 -0.05
C GLY A 183 -6.76 -31.45 -0.79
N GLN A 184 -6.43 -30.29 -1.34
CA GLN A 184 -7.33 -29.51 -2.19
C GLN A 184 -7.77 -30.30 -3.42
N THR A 185 -6.83 -31.04 -4.02
CA THR A 185 -7.10 -31.87 -5.20
C THR A 185 -8.03 -33.04 -4.90
N ALA A 186 -7.97 -33.62 -3.70
CA ALA A 186 -8.86 -34.71 -3.29
C ALA A 186 -10.35 -34.30 -3.31
N ARG A 187 -10.65 -33.00 -3.15
CA ARG A 187 -12.00 -32.43 -3.23
C ARG A 187 -12.38 -31.92 -4.63
N ASN A 188 -11.48 -31.97 -5.62
CA ASN A 188 -11.72 -31.43 -6.98
C ASN A 188 -12.85 -32.18 -7.72
N SER A 189 -13.72 -31.48 -8.44
CA SER A 189 -14.82 -32.12 -9.18
C SER A 189 -14.35 -32.95 -10.39
N ASN A 190 -13.11 -32.78 -10.87
CA ASN A 190 -12.59 -33.46 -12.04
C ASN A 190 -12.08 -34.88 -11.71
N ALA A 191 -12.84 -35.88 -12.17
CA ALA A 191 -12.49 -37.29 -12.00
C ALA A 191 -11.12 -37.70 -12.59
N SER A 192 -10.66 -37.06 -13.66
CA SER A 192 -9.36 -37.38 -14.27
C SER A 192 -8.21 -36.97 -13.36
N VAL A 193 -8.34 -35.81 -12.69
CA VAL A 193 -7.35 -35.30 -11.75
C VAL A 193 -7.31 -36.19 -10.50
N LYS A 194 -8.47 -36.55 -9.94
CA LYS A 194 -8.60 -37.46 -8.80
C LYS A 194 -8.00 -38.85 -9.06
N LYS A 195 -8.16 -39.40 -10.27
CA LYS A 195 -7.57 -40.70 -10.63
C LYS A 195 -6.04 -40.68 -10.55
N ILE A 196 -5.44 -39.57 -10.97
CA ILE A 196 -3.98 -39.44 -10.96
C ILE A 196 -3.50 -39.12 -9.54
N LEU A 197 -4.25 -38.34 -8.76
CA LEU A 197 -3.99 -38.15 -7.33
C LEU A 197 -3.95 -39.48 -6.59
N LEU A 198 -4.91 -40.39 -6.83
CA LEU A 198 -4.88 -41.74 -6.25
C LEU A 198 -3.65 -42.56 -6.67
N SER A 199 -3.04 -42.23 -7.80
CA SER A 199 -1.81 -42.90 -8.26
C SER A 199 -0.56 -42.25 -7.64
N ALA A 200 -0.63 -40.98 -7.24
CA ALA A 200 0.39 -40.35 -6.39
C ALA A 200 0.35 -40.92 -4.97
N PHE A 201 -0.85 -41.10 -4.41
CA PHE A 201 -1.04 -41.70 -3.08
C PHE A 201 -0.59 -43.16 -3.00
N GLU A 202 -0.50 -43.90 -4.11
CA GLU A 202 0.03 -45.27 -4.13
C GLU A 202 1.50 -45.34 -3.65
N ASN A 203 2.25 -44.24 -3.74
CA ASN A 203 3.65 -44.16 -3.33
C ASN A 203 3.85 -43.40 -2.00
N ILE A 204 2.76 -43.09 -1.29
CA ILE A 204 2.75 -42.35 -0.03
C ILE A 204 2.29 -43.33 1.05
N GLU A 205 3.17 -43.64 2.00
CA GLU A 205 2.93 -44.62 3.08
C GLU A 205 2.42 -43.95 4.37
N GLU A 206 2.24 -42.64 4.38
CA GLU A 206 2.01 -41.82 5.56
C GLU A 206 0.52 -41.74 5.96
N SER A 207 0.25 -41.59 7.27
CA SER A 207 -1.13 -41.62 7.81
C SER A 207 -1.98 -40.39 7.44
N TRP A 208 -1.35 -39.27 7.07
CA TRP A 208 -2.04 -38.01 6.82
C TRP A 208 -2.93 -38.02 5.56
N ILE A 209 -2.74 -38.99 4.64
CA ILE A 209 -3.62 -39.15 3.46
C ILE A 209 -4.91 -39.89 3.77
N ILE A 210 -5.03 -40.55 4.92
CA ILE A 210 -6.23 -41.31 5.31
C ILE A 210 -7.51 -40.44 5.28
N PRO A 211 -7.54 -39.22 5.86
CA PRO A 211 -8.69 -38.31 5.74
C PRO A 211 -9.01 -37.95 4.28
N LEU A 212 -8.01 -37.82 3.42
CA LEU A 212 -8.21 -37.52 1.99
C LEU A 212 -8.80 -38.71 1.25
N LEU A 213 -8.34 -39.92 1.57
CA LEU A 213 -8.92 -41.14 1.04
C LEU A 213 -10.37 -41.30 1.48
N GLU A 214 -10.74 -40.95 2.72
CA GLU A 214 -12.15 -40.94 3.17
C GLU A 214 -13.04 -40.00 2.35
N ILE A 215 -12.53 -38.81 2.02
CA ILE A 215 -13.23 -37.89 1.10
C ILE A 215 -13.47 -38.59 -0.25
N MET A 216 -12.46 -39.24 -0.81
CA MET A 216 -12.53 -39.88 -2.13
C MET A 216 -13.31 -41.20 -2.13
N ARG A 217 -13.46 -41.88 -0.98
CA ARG A 217 -14.32 -43.06 -0.82
C ARG A 217 -15.81 -42.71 -0.95
N LYS A 218 -16.18 -41.44 -0.75
CA LYS A 218 -17.54 -40.93 -0.91
C LYS A 218 -17.75 -40.23 -2.26
N ASP A 219 -16.81 -40.36 -3.20
CA ASP A 219 -16.88 -39.75 -4.52
C ASP A 219 -18.02 -40.32 -5.38
N GLU A 220 -18.65 -39.48 -6.20
CA GLU A 220 -19.73 -39.89 -7.11
C GLU A 220 -19.24 -40.90 -8.18
N ASN A 221 -17.96 -40.88 -8.53
CA ASN A 221 -17.37 -41.79 -9.50
C ASN A 221 -16.95 -43.12 -8.84
N LYS A 222 -17.67 -44.19 -9.16
CA LYS A 222 -17.41 -45.54 -8.65
C LYS A 222 -15.96 -46.02 -8.80
N LYS A 223 -15.27 -45.68 -9.90
CA LYS A 223 -13.87 -46.10 -10.11
C LYS A 223 -12.90 -45.42 -9.13
N ILE A 224 -13.18 -44.18 -8.76
CA ILE A 224 -12.42 -43.43 -7.75
C ILE A 224 -12.70 -44.02 -6.38
N GLN A 225 -13.97 -44.24 -6.04
CA GLN A 225 -14.39 -44.85 -4.78
C GLN A 225 -13.74 -46.23 -4.55
N GLU A 226 -13.75 -47.10 -5.56
CA GLU A 226 -13.13 -48.43 -5.48
C GLU A 226 -11.62 -48.35 -5.27
N LYS A 227 -10.92 -47.52 -6.06
CA LYS A 227 -9.45 -47.37 -5.94
C LYS A 227 -9.06 -46.71 -4.61
N ALA A 228 -9.81 -45.70 -4.16
CA ALA A 228 -9.61 -45.06 -2.86
C ALA A 228 -9.85 -46.04 -1.69
N SER A 229 -10.90 -46.86 -1.78
CA SER A 229 -11.20 -47.87 -0.73
C SER A 229 -10.11 -48.92 -0.63
N LYS A 230 -9.57 -49.39 -1.77
CA LYS A 230 -8.45 -50.34 -1.78
C LYS A 230 -7.21 -49.75 -1.11
N LEU A 231 -6.85 -48.52 -1.47
CA LEU A 231 -5.68 -47.84 -0.93
C LEU A 231 -5.86 -47.48 0.56
N TYR A 232 -7.06 -47.08 0.94
CA TYR A 232 -7.42 -46.86 2.35
C TYR A 232 -7.23 -48.13 3.16
N HIS A 233 -7.73 -49.28 2.68
CA HIS A 233 -7.57 -50.54 3.40
C HIS A 233 -6.11 -50.99 3.45
N SER A 234 -5.32 -50.83 2.39
CA SER A 234 -3.89 -51.21 2.44
C SER A 234 -3.10 -50.40 3.45
N ILE A 235 -3.36 -49.09 3.56
CA ILE A 235 -2.65 -48.19 4.48
C ILE A 235 -3.19 -48.30 5.92
N ALA A 236 -4.51 -48.43 6.09
CA ALA A 236 -5.12 -48.59 7.40
C ALA A 236 -4.77 -49.94 8.06
N ILE A 237 -4.56 -50.99 7.26
CA ILE A 237 -4.10 -52.30 7.74
C ILE A 237 -2.61 -52.29 8.09
N SER A 238 -1.77 -51.55 7.35
CA SER A 238 -0.33 -51.46 7.65
C SER A 238 0.00 -50.61 8.89
N GLN A 239 -0.91 -49.72 9.31
CA GLN A 239 -0.69 -48.78 10.41
C GLN A 239 -1.53 -49.05 11.67
N SER A 240 -2.09 -50.27 11.82
CA SER A 240 -3.06 -50.61 12.85
C SER A 240 -2.55 -50.55 14.31
N ASP A 241 -1.29 -50.16 14.57
CA ASP A 241 -0.78 -50.10 15.94
C ASP A 241 -0.15 -48.79 16.45
N GLU A 242 0.10 -47.72 15.66
CA GLU A 242 0.69 -46.51 16.33
C GLU A 242 0.55 -45.08 15.74
N GLN A 243 0.05 -44.80 14.52
CA GLN A 243 0.25 -43.42 13.95
C GLN A 243 -0.93 -42.74 13.24
N SER A 244 -2.15 -43.28 13.29
CA SER A 244 -3.35 -42.63 12.72
C SER A 244 -4.11 -41.70 13.68
N LYS A 245 -3.59 -41.46 14.89
CA LYS A 245 -4.32 -40.71 15.93
C LYS A 245 -3.96 -39.23 15.87
N VAL A 246 -4.99 -38.39 15.84
CA VAL A 246 -4.91 -37.00 16.28
C VAL A 246 -3.98 -36.93 17.50
N ARG A 247 -2.91 -36.15 17.42
CA ARG A 247 -1.95 -36.04 18.52
C ARG A 247 -2.64 -35.38 19.71
N HIS A 248 -2.52 -35.98 20.89
CA HIS A 248 -3.06 -35.37 22.10
C HIS A 248 -2.27 -34.10 22.41
N ALA A 249 -2.93 -32.95 22.28
CA ALA A 249 -2.35 -31.65 22.59
C ALA A 249 -2.76 -31.20 23.99
N ASN A 250 -1.81 -30.76 24.81
CA ASN A 250 -2.12 -30.09 26.07
C ASN A 250 -2.50 -28.63 25.79
N VAL A 251 -3.78 -28.39 25.52
CA VAL A 251 -4.30 -27.08 25.14
C VAL A 251 -4.45 -26.17 26.38
N PRO A 252 -3.88 -24.96 26.38
CA PRO A 252 -4.07 -23.98 27.46
C PRO A 252 -5.54 -23.58 27.65
N LYS A 253 -5.92 -23.34 28.92
CA LYS A 253 -7.30 -22.91 29.28
C LYS A 253 -7.74 -21.63 28.55
N GLU A 254 -6.82 -20.67 28.38
CA GLU A 254 -7.09 -19.41 27.68
C GLU A 254 -7.50 -19.63 26.23
N PHE A 255 -6.84 -20.58 25.55
CA PHE A 255 -7.16 -20.93 24.15
C PHE A 255 -8.54 -21.59 24.04
N LEU A 256 -8.88 -22.49 24.98
CA LEU A 256 -10.21 -23.09 25.07
C LEU A 256 -11.31 -22.04 25.30
N GLU A 257 -11.05 -21.03 26.15
CA GLU A 257 -12.02 -19.97 26.41
C GLU A 257 -12.25 -19.07 25.18
N VAL A 258 -11.22 -18.82 24.37
CA VAL A 258 -11.40 -18.09 23.10
C VAL A 258 -12.27 -18.86 22.12
N ILE A 259 -12.11 -20.18 21.99
CA ILE A 259 -13.00 -20.99 21.15
C ILE A 259 -14.43 -20.99 21.72
N LYS A 260 -14.57 -21.15 23.05
CA LYS A 260 -15.86 -21.14 23.74
C LYS A 260 -16.65 -19.86 23.52
N THR A 261 -15.99 -18.71 23.56
CA THR A 261 -16.61 -17.38 23.37
C THR A 261 -16.83 -17.03 21.89
N SER A 262 -15.98 -17.55 20.99
CA SER A 262 -16.06 -17.22 19.56
C SER A 262 -17.06 -18.07 18.79
N TYR A 263 -17.34 -19.30 19.23
CA TYR A 263 -18.20 -20.24 18.49
C TYR A 263 -19.43 -20.67 19.32
N SER A 264 -20.60 -20.66 18.69
CA SER A 264 -21.81 -21.26 19.28
C SER A 264 -21.77 -22.78 19.17
N ILE A 265 -22.59 -23.47 19.96
CA ILE A 265 -22.68 -24.94 19.88
C ILE A 265 -23.18 -25.40 18.49
N ASP A 266 -24.06 -24.64 17.85
CA ASP A 266 -24.59 -24.99 16.53
C ASP A 266 -23.51 -24.87 15.45
N TYR A 267 -22.69 -23.81 15.48
CA TYR A 267 -21.55 -23.68 14.57
C TYR A 267 -20.51 -24.77 14.80
N LEU A 268 -20.22 -25.13 16.06
CA LEU A 268 -19.30 -26.23 16.37
C LEU A 268 -19.82 -27.58 15.86
N ARG A 269 -21.13 -27.82 15.87
CA ARG A 269 -21.73 -29.03 15.28
C ARG A 269 -21.62 -29.04 13.76
N MET A 270 -21.87 -27.90 13.11
CA MET A 270 -21.67 -27.76 11.65
C MET A 270 -20.20 -28.00 11.27
N LEU A 271 -19.28 -27.49 12.09
CA LEU A 271 -17.84 -27.67 11.93
C LEU A 271 -17.39 -29.12 12.13
N TYR A 272 -18.03 -29.84 13.04
CA TYR A 272 -17.82 -31.27 13.17
C TYR A 272 -18.28 -32.02 11.91
N ASP A 273 -19.53 -31.78 11.50
CA ASP A 273 -20.12 -32.44 10.34
C ASP A 273 -19.34 -32.15 9.04
N GLU A 274 -18.77 -30.95 8.89
CA GLU A 274 -18.02 -30.58 7.69
C GLU A 274 -16.54 -31.04 7.72
N TYR A 275 -15.87 -30.90 8.87
CA TYR A 275 -14.42 -31.09 8.98
C TYR A 275 -13.98 -32.06 10.08
N LEU A 276 -14.43 -31.89 11.33
CA LEU A 276 -13.82 -32.65 12.44
C LEU A 276 -14.19 -34.13 12.48
N HIS A 277 -15.31 -34.54 11.88
CA HIS A 277 -15.69 -35.95 11.79
C HIS A 277 -14.67 -36.81 11.02
N LEU A 278 -13.78 -36.19 10.24
CA LEU A 278 -12.69 -36.86 9.55
C LEU A 278 -11.57 -37.31 10.51
N PHE A 279 -11.50 -36.72 11.71
CA PHE A 279 -10.40 -36.89 12.65
C PHE A 279 -10.84 -37.46 14.00
N PHE A 280 -12.07 -37.18 14.41
CA PHE A 280 -12.64 -37.66 15.67
C PHE A 280 -13.86 -38.53 15.36
N ASP A 281 -13.86 -39.75 15.89
CA ASP A 281 -15.02 -40.62 15.86
C ASP A 281 -15.85 -40.49 17.15
N MET A 282 -16.95 -41.24 17.22
CA MET A 282 -17.85 -41.21 18.39
C MET A 282 -17.20 -41.78 19.66
N THR A 283 -16.18 -42.64 19.52
CA THR A 283 -15.48 -43.25 20.65
C THR A 283 -14.58 -42.26 21.37
N TYR A 284 -14.02 -41.29 20.63
CA TYR A 284 -13.28 -40.15 21.21
C TYR A 284 -14.14 -39.37 22.23
N PHE A 285 -15.45 -39.31 22.00
CA PHE A 285 -16.41 -38.64 22.88
C PHE A 285 -17.08 -39.59 23.90
N GLY A 286 -16.60 -40.83 24.03
CA GLY A 286 -17.16 -41.82 24.94
C GLY A 286 -18.59 -42.28 24.60
N MET A 287 -19.00 -42.19 23.32
CA MET A 287 -20.35 -42.55 22.89
C MET A 287 -20.38 -43.94 22.22
N LEU A 288 -21.21 -44.86 22.74
CA LEU A 288 -21.42 -46.21 22.21
C LEU A 288 -22.72 -46.26 21.36
N ASN A 289 -22.56 -46.36 20.04
CA ASN A 289 -23.57 -46.65 19.01
C ASN A 289 -24.88 -45.82 18.92
N ARG A 290 -25.19 -45.44 17.67
CA ARG A 290 -26.31 -44.62 17.13
C ARG A 290 -26.24 -43.09 17.35
N VAL A 291 -26.23 -42.41 16.19
CA VAL A 291 -26.06 -40.97 15.98
C VAL A 291 -27.24 -40.18 16.53
N ILE A 292 -26.99 -39.30 17.48
CA ILE A 292 -27.86 -38.16 17.75
C ILE A 292 -27.00 -36.90 17.82
N ARG A 293 -26.96 -36.14 16.72
CA ARG A 293 -26.19 -34.87 16.57
C ARG A 293 -26.42 -33.88 17.71
N SER A 294 -27.62 -33.86 18.30
CA SER A 294 -27.98 -32.98 19.41
C SER A 294 -27.35 -33.37 20.76
N LYS A 295 -26.67 -34.53 20.85
CA LYS A 295 -26.05 -35.02 22.10
C LYS A 295 -24.59 -34.59 22.29
N PHE A 296 -23.90 -34.08 21.28
CA PHE A 296 -22.57 -33.50 21.49
C PHE A 296 -22.66 -32.31 22.45
N LYS A 297 -21.85 -32.34 23.51
CA LYS A 297 -21.74 -31.24 24.47
C LYS A 297 -20.77 -30.20 23.91
N LYS A 298 -21.03 -28.92 24.19
CA LYS A 298 -20.16 -27.82 23.74
C LYS A 298 -18.70 -28.00 24.17
N PRO A 299 -18.36 -28.40 25.42
CA PRO A 299 -16.98 -28.58 25.84
C PRO A 299 -16.21 -29.61 25.00
N ASP A 300 -16.87 -30.70 24.63
CA ASP A 300 -16.26 -31.79 23.84
C ASP A 300 -15.84 -31.28 22.45
N LEU A 301 -16.73 -30.54 21.78
CA LEU A 301 -16.45 -29.96 20.47
C LEU A 301 -15.41 -28.83 20.54
N ILE A 302 -15.41 -28.05 21.62
CA ILE A 302 -14.36 -27.05 21.89
C ILE A 302 -13.00 -27.75 21.97
N HIS A 303 -12.90 -28.82 22.75
CA HIS A 303 -11.67 -29.60 22.87
C HIS A 303 -11.24 -30.20 21.53
N ALA A 304 -12.16 -30.79 20.76
CA ALA A 304 -11.84 -31.35 19.45
C ALA A 304 -11.26 -30.29 18.49
N LEU A 305 -11.92 -29.14 18.35
CA LEU A 305 -11.41 -28.04 17.52
C LEU A 305 -10.07 -27.51 18.05
N ALA A 306 -9.94 -27.36 19.37
CA ALA A 306 -8.72 -26.85 19.96
C ALA A 306 -7.53 -27.78 19.77
N THR A 307 -7.72 -29.10 19.89
CA THR A 307 -6.71 -30.12 19.62
C THR A 307 -6.21 -30.03 18.17
N MET A 308 -7.11 -29.75 17.23
CA MET A 308 -6.72 -29.57 15.83
C MET A 308 -5.97 -28.27 15.58
N LEU A 309 -6.41 -27.16 16.17
CA LEU A 309 -5.79 -25.86 15.92
C LEU A 309 -4.47 -25.65 16.68
N TYR A 310 -4.30 -26.31 17.83
CA TYR A 310 -3.18 -26.00 18.74
C TYR A 310 -1.90 -26.77 18.42
N ASP A 311 -2.00 -28.04 18.06
CA ASP A 311 -0.85 -28.85 17.65
C ASP A 311 -0.51 -28.60 16.17
N LYS A 312 0.78 -28.48 15.85
CA LYS A 312 1.23 -28.12 14.48
C LYS A 312 0.82 -29.18 13.45
N ASP A 313 0.93 -30.46 13.79
CA ASP A 313 0.66 -31.54 12.83
C ASP A 313 -0.85 -31.72 12.65
N ASN A 314 -1.61 -31.68 13.75
CA ASN A 314 -3.06 -31.67 13.67
C ASN A 314 -3.58 -30.43 12.91
N PHE A 315 -2.93 -29.27 13.06
CA PHE A 315 -3.31 -28.06 12.34
C PHE A 315 -3.21 -28.28 10.84
N TRP A 316 -2.11 -28.86 10.36
CA TRP A 316 -1.94 -29.19 8.95
C TRP A 316 -2.91 -30.28 8.47
N LEU A 317 -3.24 -31.27 9.29
CA LEU A 317 -4.31 -32.23 8.98
C LEU A 317 -5.64 -31.50 8.69
N LEU A 318 -6.02 -30.56 9.56
CA LEU A 318 -7.23 -29.77 9.39
C LEU A 318 -7.16 -28.84 8.16
N MET A 319 -6.05 -28.13 7.94
CA MET A 319 -5.87 -27.25 6.76
C MET A 319 -5.97 -28.02 5.44
N ASN A 320 -5.36 -29.21 5.37
CA ASN A 320 -5.37 -30.04 4.16
C ASN A 320 -6.76 -30.61 3.86
N ALA A 321 -7.61 -30.76 4.88
CA ALA A 321 -8.98 -31.19 4.70
C ALA A 321 -9.94 -30.05 4.32
N MET A 322 -9.52 -28.77 4.37
CA MET A 322 -10.38 -27.63 4.00
C MET A 322 -10.61 -27.53 2.49
N HIS A 323 -11.72 -26.88 2.13
CA HIS A 323 -11.94 -26.46 0.74
C HIS A 323 -11.01 -25.30 0.38
N GLU A 324 -10.63 -25.18 -0.90
CA GLU A 324 -9.63 -24.22 -1.38
C GLU A 324 -10.00 -22.75 -1.10
N ASP A 325 -11.27 -22.38 -1.33
CA ASP A 325 -11.80 -21.06 -1.04
C ASP A 325 -11.81 -20.75 0.47
N VAL A 326 -12.17 -21.73 1.29
CA VAL A 326 -12.12 -21.62 2.76
C VAL A 326 -10.69 -21.43 3.24
N TYR A 327 -9.74 -22.22 2.75
CA TYR A 327 -8.33 -22.06 3.09
C TYR A 327 -7.81 -20.68 2.66
N THR A 328 -8.14 -20.23 1.45
CA THR A 328 -7.73 -18.91 0.94
C THR A 328 -8.24 -17.77 1.83
N ILE A 329 -9.51 -17.86 2.27
CA ILE A 329 -10.09 -16.89 3.20
C ILE A 329 -9.42 -17.00 4.57
N PHE A 330 -9.11 -18.22 5.03
CA PHE A 330 -8.44 -18.47 6.30
C PHE A 330 -7.05 -17.88 6.32
N GLU A 331 -6.21 -18.20 5.35
CA GLU A 331 -4.86 -17.63 5.18
C GLU A 331 -4.90 -16.11 5.13
N ARG A 332 -5.83 -15.54 4.34
CA ARG A 332 -6.04 -14.09 4.29
C ARG A 332 -6.37 -13.51 5.66
N LEU A 333 -7.32 -14.09 6.40
CA LEU A 333 -7.66 -13.62 7.75
C LEU A 333 -6.54 -13.86 8.76
N VAL A 334 -5.68 -14.86 8.56
CA VAL A 334 -4.53 -15.11 9.43
C VAL A 334 -3.44 -14.05 9.23
N TRP A 335 -3.20 -13.64 8.00
CA TRP A 335 -2.16 -12.67 7.72
C TRP A 335 -2.65 -11.22 7.78
N GLU A 336 -3.81 -10.91 7.19
CA GLU A 336 -4.37 -9.55 7.12
C GLU A 336 -5.25 -9.19 8.32
N GLY A 337 -5.77 -10.18 9.05
CA GLY A 337 -6.71 -9.96 10.15
C GLY A 337 -8.06 -9.38 9.71
N GLY A 338 -8.76 -8.75 10.66
CA GLY A 338 -10.02 -8.04 10.39
C GLY A 338 -11.24 -8.93 10.15
N GLU A 339 -12.19 -8.40 9.38
CA GLU A 339 -13.48 -9.02 9.09
C GLU A 339 -13.82 -8.89 7.59
N LEU A 340 -14.22 -10.00 6.97
CA LEU A 340 -14.59 -10.08 5.56
C LEU A 340 -16.11 -10.15 5.39
N SER A 341 -16.64 -9.41 4.40
CA SER A 341 -18.06 -9.41 4.06
C SER A 341 -18.43 -10.60 3.17
N GLY A 342 -19.40 -11.39 3.62
CA GLY A 342 -19.99 -12.48 2.83
C GLY A 342 -20.54 -11.98 1.50
N ASP A 343 -21.24 -10.85 1.47
CA ASP A 343 -21.72 -10.24 0.23
C ASP A 343 -20.61 -9.89 -0.78
N LYS A 344 -19.45 -9.43 -0.31
CA LYS A 344 -18.29 -9.18 -1.18
C LYS A 344 -17.69 -10.50 -1.68
N LEU A 345 -17.49 -11.45 -0.77
CA LEU A 345 -16.96 -12.78 -1.08
C LEU A 345 -17.85 -13.50 -2.10
N ASN A 346 -19.16 -13.40 -1.97
CA ASN A 346 -20.15 -14.00 -2.87
C ASN A 346 -20.06 -13.51 -4.32
N ARG A 347 -19.35 -12.41 -4.61
CA ARG A 347 -19.10 -11.90 -5.97
C ARG A 347 -17.92 -12.57 -6.65
N THR A 348 -16.98 -13.07 -5.87
CA THR A 348 -15.72 -13.65 -6.36
C THR A 348 -15.66 -15.16 -6.21
N LEU A 349 -16.48 -15.72 -5.31
CA LEU A 349 -16.51 -17.15 -5.02
C LEU A 349 -17.50 -17.89 -5.91
N ASN A 350 -17.12 -19.08 -6.35
CA ASN A 350 -18.01 -19.99 -7.09
C ASN A 350 -19.15 -20.50 -6.20
N GLU A 351 -18.83 -20.87 -4.95
CA GLU A 351 -19.81 -21.25 -3.94
C GLU A 351 -19.99 -20.14 -2.92
N LYS A 352 -21.22 -19.66 -2.77
CA LYS A 352 -21.53 -18.52 -1.92
C LYS A 352 -21.45 -18.89 -0.43
N VAL A 353 -21.01 -17.93 0.39
CA VAL A 353 -21.00 -17.96 1.86
C VAL A 353 -22.43 -18.09 2.42
N SER A 354 -23.42 -17.63 1.68
CA SER A 354 -24.83 -17.83 2.00
C SER A 354 -25.70 -17.88 0.75
N HIS A 355 -26.82 -18.60 0.86
CA HIS A 355 -27.82 -18.73 -0.19
C HIS A 355 -29.20 -18.31 0.30
N ILE A 356 -30.00 -17.74 -0.60
CA ILE A 356 -31.37 -17.36 -0.29
C ILE A 356 -32.24 -18.61 -0.39
N ARG A 357 -32.86 -18.98 0.72
CA ARG A 357 -33.88 -20.00 0.79
C ARG A 357 -35.25 -19.35 0.91
N GLU A 358 -36.19 -19.86 0.14
CA GLU A 358 -37.59 -19.47 0.21
C GLU A 358 -38.35 -20.44 1.13
N GLU A 359 -39.10 -19.90 2.08
CA GLU A 359 -39.89 -20.66 3.06
C GLU A 359 -41.29 -20.08 3.14
N PHE A 360 -42.31 -20.94 3.10
CA PHE A 360 -43.70 -20.52 3.26
C PHE A 360 -44.12 -20.68 4.72
N ILE A 361 -44.55 -19.58 5.35
CA ILE A 361 -45.12 -19.58 6.70
C ILE A 361 -46.47 -18.88 6.62
N ASN A 362 -47.56 -19.58 6.97
CA ASN A 362 -48.94 -19.07 6.91
C ASN A 362 -49.29 -18.43 5.55
N ASP A 363 -49.05 -19.16 4.45
CA ASP A 363 -49.27 -18.72 3.06
C ASP A 363 -48.52 -17.45 2.62
N ARG A 364 -47.49 -17.03 3.38
CA ARG A 364 -46.59 -15.95 3.01
C ARG A 364 -45.19 -16.48 2.72
N LEU A 365 -44.63 -16.05 1.59
CA LEU A 365 -43.27 -16.37 1.18
C LEU A 365 -42.27 -15.50 1.95
N TYR A 366 -41.43 -16.13 2.74
CA TYR A 366 -40.29 -15.51 3.42
C TYR A 366 -38.99 -15.92 2.73
N LYS A 367 -38.12 -14.94 2.46
CA LYS A 367 -36.77 -15.18 1.94
C LYS A 367 -35.79 -15.09 3.10
N LYS A 368 -35.07 -16.18 3.36
CA LYS A 368 -34.08 -16.26 4.45
C LYS A 368 -32.71 -16.55 3.85
N ASN A 369 -31.71 -15.75 4.23
CA ASN A 369 -30.33 -16.02 3.85
C ASN A 369 -29.78 -17.11 4.79
N GLU A 370 -29.53 -18.31 4.27
CA GLU A 370 -29.00 -19.46 5.00
C GLU A 370 -27.48 -19.52 4.85
N PHE A 371 -26.78 -19.75 5.96
CA PHE A 371 -25.32 -19.81 5.97
C PHE A 371 -24.84 -21.14 5.38
N ASN A 372 -23.84 -21.08 4.51
CA ASN A 372 -23.24 -22.27 3.94
C ASN A 372 -22.29 -22.93 4.99
N PRO A 373 -22.56 -24.17 5.44
CA PRO A 373 -21.78 -24.84 6.48
C PRO A 373 -20.30 -24.98 6.15
N LYS A 374 -19.93 -24.97 4.87
CA LYS A 374 -18.54 -24.95 4.39
C LYS A 374 -17.66 -23.91 5.09
N TYR A 375 -18.20 -22.75 5.46
CA TYR A 375 -17.47 -21.63 6.06
C TYR A 375 -17.50 -21.61 7.59
N CYS A 376 -17.99 -22.68 8.24
CA CYS A 376 -18.18 -22.73 9.70
C CYS A 376 -16.90 -22.65 10.54
N ILE A 377 -15.70 -22.81 9.94
CA ILE A 377 -14.40 -22.62 10.61
C ILE A 377 -14.22 -21.18 11.10
N PHE A 378 -14.87 -20.21 10.47
CA PHE A 378 -14.75 -18.81 10.85
C PHE A 378 -15.67 -18.45 12.01
N ARG A 379 -15.29 -17.42 12.76
CA ARG A 379 -16.22 -16.71 13.63
C ARG A 379 -17.17 -15.92 12.74
N VAL A 380 -18.47 -16.18 12.86
CA VAL A 380 -19.51 -15.60 12.00
C VAL A 380 -20.37 -14.60 12.76
N ARG A 381 -20.41 -13.34 12.30
CA ARG A 381 -21.34 -12.31 12.78
C ARG A 381 -22.42 -12.05 11.73
N LYS A 382 -23.69 -12.03 12.14
CA LYS A 382 -24.82 -11.70 11.26
C LYS A 382 -25.10 -10.22 11.32
N VAL A 383 -25.18 -9.56 10.17
CA VAL A 383 -25.51 -8.13 10.05
C VAL A 383 -26.76 -7.99 9.21
N HIS A 384 -27.79 -7.32 9.74
CA HIS A 384 -29.02 -7.03 9.00
C HIS A 384 -28.75 -5.91 7.98
N THR A 385 -28.96 -6.20 6.71
CA THR A 385 -28.76 -5.28 5.60
C THR A 385 -30.07 -5.13 4.82
N GLN A 386 -30.35 -3.94 4.32
CA GLN A 386 -31.55 -3.68 3.53
C GLN A 386 -31.24 -3.91 2.04
N SER A 387 -31.81 -4.96 1.46
CA SER A 387 -31.78 -5.21 0.02
C SER A 387 -32.93 -4.47 -0.67
N LYS A 388 -32.63 -3.85 -1.82
CA LYS A 388 -33.64 -3.16 -2.63
C LYS A 388 -34.70 -4.11 -3.18
N ASP A 389 -34.32 -5.35 -3.50
CA ASP A 389 -35.17 -6.30 -4.21
C ASP A 389 -35.85 -7.32 -3.28
N HIS A 390 -35.31 -7.49 -2.06
CA HIS A 390 -35.69 -8.60 -1.17
C HIS A 390 -35.92 -8.21 0.29
N GLY A 391 -35.98 -6.91 0.61
CA GLY A 391 -36.15 -6.45 2.00
C GLY A 391 -34.93 -6.69 2.87
N TRP A 392 -35.10 -6.90 4.18
CA TRP A 392 -33.99 -7.12 5.11
C TRP A 392 -33.37 -8.51 4.93
N LEU A 393 -32.11 -8.57 4.50
CA LEU A 393 -31.31 -9.79 4.37
C LEU A 393 -30.14 -9.78 5.37
N ASN A 394 -29.70 -10.97 5.76
CA ASN A 394 -28.51 -11.11 6.61
C ASN A 394 -27.26 -11.16 5.73
N ASP A 395 -26.32 -10.23 5.91
CA ASP A 395 -24.95 -10.39 5.45
C ASP A 395 -24.15 -11.12 6.54
N TYR A 396 -23.35 -12.10 6.12
CA TYR A 396 -22.55 -12.93 7.02
C TYR A 396 -21.11 -12.44 7.01
N ARG A 397 -20.63 -11.98 8.16
CA ARG A 397 -19.28 -11.47 8.32
C ARG A 397 -18.36 -12.53 8.89
N LEU A 398 -17.23 -12.77 8.25
CA LEU A 398 -16.26 -13.82 8.62
C LEU A 398 -15.01 -13.19 9.25
N SER A 399 -14.57 -13.73 10.39
CA SER A 399 -13.33 -13.30 11.07
C SER A 399 -12.66 -14.46 11.79
N LEU A 400 -11.42 -14.26 12.25
CA LEU A 400 -10.71 -15.17 13.15
C LEU A 400 -10.38 -14.45 14.47
N PRO A 401 -10.48 -15.14 15.62
CA PRO A 401 -9.97 -14.62 16.89
C PRO A 401 -8.45 -14.38 16.84
N ASP A 402 -7.98 -13.29 17.45
CA ASP A 402 -6.55 -12.90 17.40
C ASP A 402 -5.61 -14.02 17.90
N MET A 403 -6.00 -14.75 18.94
CA MET A 403 -5.17 -15.85 19.46
C MET A 403 -5.08 -17.03 18.48
N ILE A 404 -6.16 -17.35 17.75
CA ILE A 404 -6.13 -18.37 16.69
C ILE A 404 -5.28 -17.89 15.53
N ARG A 405 -5.42 -16.62 15.14
CA ARG A 405 -4.60 -15.98 14.11
C ARG A 405 -3.11 -16.05 14.44
N ASN A 406 -2.72 -15.56 15.61
CA ASN A 406 -1.32 -15.50 16.04
C ASN A 406 -0.70 -16.90 16.17
N LEU A 407 -1.49 -17.91 16.50
CA LEU A 407 -1.02 -19.29 16.51
C LEU A 407 -0.83 -19.83 15.09
N ALA A 408 -1.81 -19.62 14.21
CA ALA A 408 -1.73 -20.05 12.81
C ALA A 408 -0.57 -19.39 12.06
N GLN A 409 -0.24 -18.12 12.35
CA GLN A 409 0.95 -17.42 11.80
C GLN A 409 2.28 -18.14 12.10
N LYS A 410 2.36 -18.93 13.18
CA LYS A 410 3.56 -19.72 13.52
C LYS A 410 3.68 -20.99 12.68
N TYR A 411 2.57 -21.47 12.14
CA TYR A 411 2.49 -22.75 11.42
C TYR A 411 2.45 -22.56 9.90
N LEU A 412 1.84 -21.47 9.43
CA LEU A 412 1.71 -21.15 8.02
C LEU A 412 3.01 -20.57 7.44
N PRO A 413 3.28 -20.81 6.14
CA PRO A 413 4.41 -20.18 5.47
C PRO A 413 4.23 -18.67 5.42
N LYS A 414 5.36 -17.96 5.43
CA LYS A 414 5.38 -16.50 5.31
C LYS A 414 4.92 -16.09 3.90
N PRO A 415 3.92 -15.21 3.76
CA PRO A 415 3.43 -14.76 2.46
C PRO A 415 4.43 -13.84 1.76
N GLU A 416 4.21 -13.61 0.46
CA GLU A 416 4.88 -12.54 -0.28
C GLU A 416 4.64 -11.19 0.42
N PHE A 417 5.68 -10.34 0.49
CA PHE A 417 5.69 -9.09 1.26
C PHE A 417 5.69 -9.26 2.78
N PHE A 418 5.96 -10.47 3.29
CA PHE A 418 6.33 -10.64 4.69
C PHE A 418 7.58 -9.84 5.04
N GLU A 419 8.58 -9.74 4.18
CA GLU A 419 9.68 -8.78 4.38
C GLU A 419 9.46 -7.52 3.53
N LEU A 420 10.16 -6.43 3.86
CA LEU A 420 10.22 -5.23 3.01
C LEU A 420 11.16 -5.52 1.83
N ILE A 421 10.58 -5.76 0.65
CA ILE A 421 11.31 -6.15 -0.56
C ILE A 421 11.66 -4.89 -1.35
N GLY A 422 12.94 -4.53 -1.35
CA GLY A 422 13.47 -3.42 -2.14
C GLY A 422 13.84 -3.82 -3.56
N ILE A 423 13.38 -3.07 -4.55
CA ILE A 423 13.84 -3.16 -5.94
C ILE A 423 14.82 -2.03 -6.26
N SER A 424 15.85 -2.34 -7.03
CA SER A 424 16.91 -1.37 -7.40
C SER A 424 16.49 -0.50 -8.57
N ASP A 425 15.75 -1.09 -9.52
CA ASP A 425 15.38 -0.43 -10.75
C ASP A 425 14.32 0.63 -10.50
N LYS A 426 14.37 1.69 -11.31
CA LYS A 426 13.37 2.74 -11.32
C LYS A 426 12.02 2.13 -11.74
N PRO A 427 10.91 2.41 -11.03
CA PRO A 427 9.59 1.96 -11.45
C PRO A 427 9.21 2.51 -12.83
N ASP A 428 8.80 1.61 -13.74
CA ASP A 428 8.33 1.97 -15.08
C ASP A 428 6.93 2.62 -15.02
N ASN A 429 6.62 3.50 -15.99
CA ASN A 429 5.31 4.12 -16.17
C ASN A 429 4.76 4.95 -14.99
N CYS A 430 5.62 5.43 -14.09
CA CYS A 430 5.25 6.33 -13.01
C CYS A 430 5.85 7.74 -13.17
N LEU A 431 5.13 8.76 -12.70
CA LEU A 431 5.71 10.05 -12.37
C LEU A 431 6.63 9.85 -11.15
N ILE A 432 7.77 10.52 -11.14
CA ILE A 432 8.70 10.50 -10.00
C ILE A 432 8.83 11.90 -9.44
N PHE A 433 8.69 12.01 -8.13
CA PHE A 433 9.04 13.20 -7.39
C PHE A 433 10.21 12.88 -6.45
N SER A 434 11.26 13.70 -6.57
CA SER A 434 12.45 13.70 -5.73
C SER A 434 12.75 15.14 -5.38
N ASP A 435 12.75 15.45 -4.09
CA ASP A 435 12.99 16.81 -3.58
C ASP A 435 14.45 17.24 -3.75
N ASN A 436 15.39 16.28 -3.67
CA ASN A 436 16.83 16.51 -3.72
C ASN A 436 17.29 17.61 -2.74
N VAL A 437 16.82 17.53 -1.50
CA VAL A 437 17.11 18.48 -0.39
C VAL A 437 16.69 19.94 -0.62
N ALA A 438 15.97 20.27 -1.70
CA ALA A 438 15.46 21.61 -1.97
C ALA A 438 14.65 22.18 -0.80
N ILE A 439 13.86 21.36 -0.11
CA ILE A 439 13.06 21.79 1.05
C ILE A 439 13.92 22.34 2.20
N VAL A 440 15.13 21.83 2.39
CA VAL A 440 16.07 22.31 3.43
C VAL A 440 16.46 23.76 3.13
N HIS A 441 16.76 24.05 1.86
CA HIS A 441 17.09 25.40 1.40
C HIS A 441 15.87 26.34 1.40
N GLN A 442 14.67 25.80 1.16
CA GLN A 442 13.41 26.55 1.14
C GLN A 442 12.84 26.85 2.54
N LEU A 443 13.25 26.09 3.56
CA LEU A 443 12.67 26.16 4.92
C LEU A 443 12.66 27.58 5.51
N PRO A 444 13.73 28.39 5.44
CA PRO A 444 13.69 29.73 5.99
C PRO A 444 12.66 30.65 5.33
N LEU A 445 12.52 30.53 4.01
CA LEU A 445 11.54 31.27 3.23
C LEU A 445 10.12 30.90 3.61
N LEU A 446 9.90 29.61 3.84
CA LEU A 446 8.61 29.07 4.26
C LEU A 446 8.22 29.54 5.65
N LEU A 447 9.16 29.56 6.60
CA LEU A 447 8.91 30.10 7.94
C LEU A 447 8.56 31.60 7.88
N ASN A 448 9.34 32.39 7.14
CA ASN A 448 9.05 33.81 6.93
C ASN A 448 7.69 34.06 6.26
N TYR A 449 7.30 33.21 5.30
CA TYR A 449 5.99 33.30 4.66
C TYR A 449 4.85 33.10 5.65
N VAL A 450 4.99 32.13 6.57
CA VAL A 450 4.02 31.86 7.64
C VAL A 450 3.99 32.99 8.68
N ASP A 451 5.15 33.54 9.07
CA ASP A 451 5.27 34.56 10.13
C ASP A 451 4.86 35.99 9.72
N SER A 452 4.91 36.30 8.42
CA SER A 452 4.57 37.63 7.88
C SER A 452 3.07 37.93 7.84
N ASN A 453 2.21 37.05 8.38
CA ASN A 453 0.74 37.13 8.25
C ASN A 453 0.27 37.27 6.78
N SER A 454 1.09 36.87 5.81
CA SER A 454 0.78 36.90 4.37
C SER A 454 -0.33 35.93 3.95
N MET A 455 -0.84 35.12 4.88
CA MET A 455 -1.84 34.10 4.65
C MET A 455 -3.26 34.66 4.86
N GLU A 456 -4.02 34.75 3.78
CA GLU A 456 -5.48 34.88 3.87
C GLU A 456 -6.06 33.51 4.26
N ILE A 457 -6.52 33.39 5.51
CA ILE A 457 -7.26 32.24 6.00
C ILE A 457 -8.73 32.44 5.65
N GLY A 458 -9.38 31.43 5.04
CA GLY A 458 -10.81 31.50 4.74
C GLY A 458 -11.69 31.53 5.99
N VAL A 459 -13.00 31.64 5.81
CA VAL A 459 -14.00 31.63 6.91
C VAL A 459 -13.91 30.37 7.79
N ASP A 460 -13.36 29.28 7.25
CA ASP A 460 -12.97 28.08 8.00
C ASP A 460 -11.46 28.16 8.24
N PRO A 461 -10.98 28.25 9.50
CA PRO A 461 -9.56 28.42 9.83
C PRO A 461 -8.62 27.37 9.22
N GLU A 462 -9.15 26.22 8.82
CA GLU A 462 -8.41 25.12 8.17
C GLU A 462 -8.36 25.22 6.64
N LYS A 463 -9.11 26.15 6.03
CA LYS A 463 -9.18 26.33 4.58
C LYS A 463 -8.35 27.53 4.17
N ILE A 464 -7.12 27.22 3.79
CA ILE A 464 -6.18 28.18 3.22
C ILE A 464 -6.68 28.62 1.84
N SER A 465 -6.69 29.93 1.60
CA SER A 465 -7.18 30.46 0.33
C SER A 465 -6.31 30.01 -0.85
N LYS A 466 -6.94 29.83 -2.02
CA LYS A 466 -6.24 29.52 -3.26
C LYS A 466 -5.22 30.60 -3.63
N ARG A 467 -5.48 31.85 -3.26
CA ARG A 467 -4.59 32.99 -3.47
C ARG A 467 -3.31 32.84 -2.66
N SER A 468 -3.41 32.50 -1.37
CA SER A 468 -2.27 32.25 -0.50
C SER A 468 -1.39 31.12 -1.04
N LEU A 469 -1.98 30.01 -1.48
CA LEU A 469 -1.21 28.89 -2.05
C LEU A 469 -0.50 29.26 -3.35
N HIS A 470 -1.14 30.02 -4.25
CA HIS A 470 -0.46 30.54 -5.44
C HIS A 470 0.70 31.48 -5.11
N LYS A 471 0.52 32.36 -4.10
CA LYS A 471 1.56 33.25 -3.61
C LYS A 471 2.73 32.46 -3.02
N MET A 472 2.45 31.44 -2.20
CA MET A 472 3.45 30.54 -1.64
C MET A 472 4.24 29.77 -2.71
N LEU A 473 3.59 29.26 -3.76
CA LEU A 473 4.29 28.61 -4.87
C LEU A 473 5.29 29.56 -5.56
N ALA A 474 4.85 30.80 -5.79
CA ALA A 474 5.68 31.82 -6.44
C ALA A 474 6.83 32.30 -5.53
N GLU A 475 6.55 32.55 -4.25
CA GLU A 475 7.53 33.10 -3.32
C GLU A 475 8.46 32.07 -2.70
N CYS A 476 8.05 30.82 -2.53
CA CYS A 476 8.88 29.80 -1.87
C CYS A 476 9.44 28.76 -2.85
N ALA A 477 9.24 28.96 -4.16
CA ALA A 477 9.71 28.07 -5.24
C ALA A 477 9.33 26.59 -5.04
N ILE A 478 8.13 26.32 -4.51
CA ILE A 478 7.67 24.95 -4.26
C ILE A 478 7.21 24.29 -5.56
N GLN A 479 7.72 23.09 -5.80
CA GLN A 479 7.25 22.21 -6.87
C GLN A 479 6.11 21.32 -6.36
N GLU A 480 4.95 21.37 -7.01
CA GLU A 480 3.81 20.50 -6.69
C GLU A 480 3.96 19.08 -7.27
N PHE A 481 3.27 18.11 -6.65
CA PHE A 481 3.25 16.73 -7.14
C PHE A 481 2.55 16.63 -8.50
N TYR A 482 1.32 17.16 -8.60
CA TYR A 482 0.56 17.11 -9.84
C TYR A 482 0.62 18.46 -10.58
N PRO A 483 1.08 18.48 -11.85
CA PRO A 483 1.23 19.73 -12.62
C PRO A 483 -0.12 20.36 -12.99
N SER A 484 -1.18 19.55 -13.04
CA SER A 484 -2.53 19.95 -13.42
C SER A 484 -3.57 19.16 -12.64
N GLY A 485 -4.77 19.71 -12.49
CA GLY A 485 -5.86 19.06 -11.78
C GLY A 485 -6.81 20.08 -11.16
N LYS A 486 -7.79 19.58 -10.41
CA LYS A 486 -8.64 20.42 -9.57
C LYS A 486 -7.83 20.98 -8.38
N PHE A 487 -8.41 21.92 -7.65
CA PHE A 487 -7.71 22.64 -6.57
C PHE A 487 -7.05 21.68 -5.55
N GLU A 488 -7.75 20.64 -5.13
CA GLU A 488 -7.26 19.69 -4.13
C GLU A 488 -6.08 18.87 -4.64
N GLU A 489 -6.03 18.58 -5.94
CA GLU A 489 -4.96 17.82 -6.61
C GLU A 489 -3.74 18.70 -6.89
N LYS A 490 -3.97 19.95 -7.27
CA LYS A 490 -2.92 20.88 -7.71
C LYS A 490 -2.05 21.41 -6.57
N PHE A 491 -2.55 21.47 -5.35
CA PHE A 491 -1.87 22.10 -4.21
C PHE A 491 -1.60 21.16 -3.05
N ILE A 492 -1.44 19.86 -3.32
CA ILE A 492 -1.27 18.86 -2.25
C ILE A 492 -0.03 19.18 -1.42
N ARG A 493 1.13 19.38 -2.05
CA ARG A 493 2.40 19.59 -1.33
C ARG A 493 2.37 20.89 -0.55
N SER A 494 1.93 21.99 -1.17
CA SER A 494 1.83 23.28 -0.48
C SER A 494 0.90 23.22 0.72
N ARG A 495 -0.28 22.59 0.59
CA ARG A 495 -1.24 22.43 1.69
C ARG A 495 -0.67 21.60 2.84
N ILE A 496 0.10 20.56 2.54
CA ILE A 496 0.79 19.76 3.56
C ILE A 496 1.81 20.62 4.30
N ILE A 497 2.71 21.28 3.56
CA ILE A 497 3.81 22.06 4.14
C ILE A 497 3.28 23.16 5.04
N ILE A 498 2.38 24.00 4.55
CA ILE A 498 1.90 25.16 5.29
C ILE A 498 1.12 24.75 6.56
N ARG A 499 0.29 23.70 6.50
CA ARG A 499 -0.46 23.21 7.68
C ARG A 499 0.49 22.68 8.73
N PHE A 500 1.54 21.96 8.32
CA PHE A 500 2.58 21.51 9.22
C PHE A 500 3.34 22.67 9.86
N LEU A 501 3.74 23.68 9.07
CA LEU A 501 4.48 24.83 9.60
C LEU A 501 3.65 25.67 10.57
N MET A 502 2.34 25.84 10.31
CA MET A 502 1.42 26.47 11.27
C MET A 502 1.36 25.74 12.62
N LEU A 503 1.49 24.41 12.62
CA LEU A 503 1.56 23.59 13.84
C LEU A 503 2.92 23.69 14.57
N MET A 504 3.94 24.22 13.89
CA MET A 504 5.33 24.24 14.34
C MET A 504 5.85 25.66 14.59
N GLN A 505 4.99 26.67 14.73
CA GLN A 505 5.37 28.08 14.93
C GLN A 505 6.28 28.36 16.13
N LYS A 506 6.38 27.43 17.09
CA LYS A 506 7.32 27.53 18.23
C LYS A 506 8.78 27.28 17.85
N PHE A 507 9.03 26.72 16.67
CA PHE A 507 10.36 26.41 16.17
C PHE A 507 10.91 27.59 15.37
N SER A 508 12.19 27.92 15.55
CA SER A 508 12.84 29.02 14.82
C SER A 508 14.27 28.66 14.44
N LEU A 509 14.80 29.32 13.41
CA LEU A 509 16.18 29.17 12.93
C LEU A 509 17.23 29.89 13.79
N SER A 510 16.83 30.51 14.91
CA SER A 510 17.71 31.39 15.69
C SER A 510 18.98 30.72 16.23
N GLN A 511 19.02 29.40 16.37
CA GLN A 511 20.15 28.66 16.96
C GLN A 511 20.48 27.33 16.26
N THR A 512 19.93 27.05 15.08
CA THR A 512 20.07 25.73 14.45
C THR A 512 20.04 25.83 12.93
N SER A 513 20.70 24.90 12.24
CA SER A 513 20.70 24.85 10.78
C SER A 513 19.36 24.34 10.24
N PRO A 514 18.97 24.66 8.99
CA PRO A 514 17.68 24.27 8.43
C PRO A 514 17.41 22.76 8.45
N GLU A 515 18.41 21.94 8.13
CA GLU A 515 18.28 20.48 8.13
C GLU A 515 18.07 19.91 9.54
N LYS A 516 18.72 20.52 10.54
CA LYS A 516 18.57 20.12 11.95
C LYS A 516 17.22 20.59 12.49
N LEU A 517 16.79 21.81 12.17
CA LEU A 517 15.46 22.30 12.52
C LEU A 517 14.36 21.42 11.91
N LEU A 518 14.48 21.08 10.63
CA LEU A 518 13.53 20.19 9.95
C LEU A 518 13.45 18.84 10.67
N LYS A 519 14.60 18.25 11.00
CA LYS A 519 14.66 17.00 11.77
C LYS A 519 13.99 17.13 13.13
N GLU A 520 14.23 18.20 13.87
CA GLU A 520 13.61 18.46 15.17
C GLU A 520 12.08 18.59 15.04
N MET A 521 11.59 19.39 14.08
CA MET A 521 10.15 19.58 13.84
C MET A 521 9.44 18.28 13.45
N ILE A 522 10.01 17.52 12.51
CA ILE A 522 9.43 16.24 12.07
C ILE A 522 9.44 15.23 13.21
N THR A 523 10.56 15.11 13.94
CA THR A 523 10.66 14.20 15.09
C THR A 523 9.66 14.60 16.17
N TYR A 524 9.47 15.90 16.41
CA TYR A 524 8.51 16.41 17.36
C TYR A 524 7.07 16.06 16.98
N TYR A 525 6.68 16.26 15.72
CA TYR A 525 5.34 15.93 15.24
C TYR A 525 5.05 14.43 15.25
N LEU A 526 6.04 13.62 14.89
CA LEU A 526 5.86 12.18 14.75
C LEU A 526 5.94 11.44 16.09
N LEU A 527 6.88 11.82 16.97
CA LEU A 527 7.20 11.11 18.21
C LEU A 527 6.86 11.89 19.49
N GLY A 528 6.47 13.16 19.38
CA GLY A 528 6.20 14.03 20.52
C GLY A 528 5.03 13.56 21.37
N LYS A 529 5.11 13.81 22.68
CA LYS A 529 4.09 13.45 23.67
C LYS A 529 3.01 14.52 23.88
N ASP A 530 3.03 15.62 23.14
CA ASP A 530 1.99 16.65 23.18
C ASP A 530 0.70 16.13 22.53
N LYS A 531 -0.09 15.38 23.34
CA LYS A 531 -1.26 14.63 22.90
C LYS A 531 -2.36 15.51 22.26
N PHE A 532 -2.53 16.74 22.76
CA PHE A 532 -3.66 17.61 22.39
C PHE A 532 -3.44 18.45 21.13
N ASN A 533 -2.20 18.85 20.82
CA ASN A 533 -1.95 19.81 19.73
C ASN A 533 -1.96 19.18 18.32
N TYR A 534 -1.82 17.85 18.21
CA TYR A 534 -1.62 17.16 16.92
C TYR A 534 -2.60 15.99 16.68
N ALA A 535 -3.65 15.93 17.49
CA ALA A 535 -4.76 15.03 17.31
C ALA A 535 -5.50 15.31 16.00
N PHE A 536 -5.99 14.26 15.35
CA PHE A 536 -6.84 14.31 14.15
C PHE A 536 -6.23 15.02 12.93
N GLN A 537 -4.92 15.30 12.93
CA GLN A 537 -4.27 16.00 11.82
C GLN A 537 -4.19 15.11 10.59
N THR A 538 -3.82 13.85 10.76
CA THR A 538 -3.72 12.84 9.70
C THR A 538 -5.08 12.63 9.03
N ILE A 539 -6.14 12.44 9.82
CA ILE A 539 -7.49 12.26 9.27
C ILE A 539 -8.02 13.52 8.56
N SER A 540 -7.62 14.71 9.01
CA SER A 540 -8.06 15.98 8.39
C SER A 540 -7.58 16.16 6.94
N PHE A 541 -6.48 15.48 6.54
CA PHE A 541 -6.01 15.49 5.16
C PHE A 541 -6.86 14.60 4.23
N LEU A 542 -7.66 13.68 4.77
CA LEU A 542 -8.56 12.82 4.01
C LEU A 542 -9.87 13.57 3.69
N SER A 543 -9.77 14.54 2.77
CA SER A 543 -10.80 15.55 2.47
C SER A 543 -12.18 15.00 2.05
N TYR A 544 -12.22 13.77 1.56
CA TYR A 544 -13.45 13.06 1.21
C TYR A 544 -14.27 12.64 2.44
N LEU A 545 -13.63 12.43 3.60
CA LEU A 545 -14.30 12.09 4.85
C LEU A 545 -15.04 13.32 5.41
N LYS A 546 -16.30 13.11 5.79
CA LYS A 546 -17.16 14.13 6.40
C LYS A 546 -17.42 13.80 7.87
N ASN A 547 -17.69 14.84 8.66
CA ASN A 547 -17.98 14.77 10.09
C ASN A 547 -16.86 14.20 10.99
N TRP A 548 -15.61 14.14 10.52
CA TRP A 548 -14.50 13.69 11.36
C TRP A 548 -14.28 14.60 12.59
N LYS A 549 -14.56 15.90 12.51
CA LYS A 549 -14.47 16.86 13.65
C LYS A 549 -15.39 16.49 14.82
N LYS A 550 -16.45 15.71 14.60
CA LYS A 550 -17.28 15.22 15.72
C LYS A 550 -16.49 14.29 16.65
N LEU A 551 -15.45 13.63 16.14
CA LEU A 551 -14.57 12.80 16.95
C LEU A 551 -13.82 13.63 17.99
N GLU A 552 -13.38 14.83 17.60
CA GLU A 552 -12.67 15.78 18.47
C GLU A 552 -13.58 16.33 19.57
N SER A 553 -14.84 16.66 19.24
CA SER A 553 -15.76 17.30 20.19
C SER A 553 -16.42 16.36 21.20
N MET A 554 -16.43 15.04 20.94
CA MET A 554 -17.27 14.11 21.70
C MET A 554 -16.52 13.31 22.77
N TYR A 555 -15.19 13.38 22.81
CA TYR A 555 -14.39 12.51 23.69
C TYR A 555 -13.13 13.20 24.22
N ASP A 556 -13.03 13.22 25.55
CA ASP A 556 -11.88 13.70 26.34
C ASP A 556 -10.93 12.55 26.74
N ASP A 557 -11.10 11.37 26.12
CA ASP A 557 -10.40 10.14 26.50
C ASP A 557 -9.10 9.95 25.72
N ASP A 558 -8.00 9.78 26.46
CA ASP A 558 -6.62 9.60 26.00
C ASP A 558 -6.47 8.53 24.89
N TYR A 559 -7.35 7.52 24.88
CA TYR A 559 -7.28 6.39 23.96
C TYR A 559 -7.35 6.78 22.49
N HIS A 560 -8.24 7.71 22.10
CA HIS A 560 -8.41 8.05 20.68
C HIS A 560 -7.28 8.93 20.14
N TYR A 561 -6.75 9.82 20.97
CA TYR A 561 -5.55 10.60 20.67
C TYR A 561 -4.34 9.71 20.47
N GLN A 562 -4.21 8.67 21.30
CA GLN A 562 -3.09 7.73 21.24
C GLN A 562 -3.06 6.93 19.94
N MET A 563 -4.22 6.58 19.34
CA MET A 563 -4.24 5.80 18.09
C MET A 563 -3.53 6.50 16.93
N GLU A 564 -3.71 7.81 16.74
CA GLU A 564 -3.04 8.53 15.66
C GLU A 564 -1.54 8.70 15.94
N VAL A 565 -1.17 8.89 17.21
CA VAL A 565 0.24 8.90 17.64
C VAL A 565 0.88 7.55 17.36
N ASP A 566 0.21 6.44 17.73
CA ASP A 566 0.67 5.09 17.49
C ASP A 566 0.81 4.80 16.00
N PHE A 567 -0.13 5.25 15.17
CA PHE A 567 -0.02 5.16 13.71
C PHE A 567 1.27 5.80 13.20
N ARG A 568 1.58 7.03 13.63
CA ARG A 568 2.80 7.75 13.20
C ARG A 568 4.06 7.06 13.72
N ASN A 569 4.08 6.64 14.99
CA ASN A 569 5.19 5.92 15.61
C ASN A 569 5.46 4.56 14.95
N ASN A 570 4.40 3.84 14.61
CA ASN A 570 4.48 2.54 13.97
C ASN A 570 5.01 2.66 12.55
N LEU A 571 4.49 3.61 11.74
CA LEU A 571 5.04 3.86 10.42
C LEU A 571 6.48 4.38 10.46
N TRP A 572 6.82 5.26 11.41
CA TRP A 572 8.21 5.69 11.64
C TRP A 572 9.14 4.49 11.91
N SER A 573 8.69 3.54 12.72
CA SER A 573 9.43 2.32 13.02
C SER A 573 9.57 1.41 11.80
N VAL A 574 8.55 1.33 10.94
CA VAL A 574 8.60 0.57 9.68
C VAL A 574 9.57 1.20 8.69
N LEU A 575 9.58 2.53 8.56
CA LEU A 575 10.51 3.25 7.68
C LEU A 575 11.99 2.98 8.06
N LYS A 576 12.29 2.83 9.36
CA LYS A 576 13.64 2.46 9.83
C LYS A 576 14.11 1.08 9.40
N GLN A 577 13.19 0.19 9.02
CA GLN A 577 13.50 -1.17 8.56
C GLN A 577 13.63 -1.26 7.04
N MET A 578 13.39 -0.16 6.32
CA MET A 578 13.46 -0.18 4.87
C MET A 578 14.91 -0.35 4.38
N PRO A 579 15.15 -1.18 3.34
CA PRO A 579 16.44 -1.19 2.66
C PRO A 579 16.76 0.18 2.06
N SER A 580 17.90 0.75 2.49
CA SER A 580 18.43 2.03 2.03
C SER A 580 18.52 2.12 0.50
N GLY A 581 18.05 3.24 -0.06
CA GLY A 581 18.17 3.55 -1.48
C GLY A 581 17.39 2.63 -2.44
N LYS A 582 16.55 1.73 -1.94
CA LYS A 582 15.69 0.84 -2.76
C LYS A 582 14.26 1.35 -2.83
N TRP A 583 13.60 1.10 -3.95
CA TRP A 583 12.17 1.35 -4.11
C TRP A 583 11.36 0.23 -3.47
N ILE A 584 10.29 0.58 -2.76
CA ILE A 584 9.38 -0.35 -2.10
C ILE A 584 7.94 0.04 -2.45
N THR A 585 7.09 -0.94 -2.74
CA THR A 585 5.68 -0.68 -3.00
C THR A 585 4.95 -0.29 -1.71
N VAL A 586 3.98 0.62 -1.81
CA VAL A 586 3.09 0.94 -0.68
C VAL A 586 2.32 -0.29 -0.21
N GLU A 587 1.96 -1.18 -1.14
CA GLU A 587 1.31 -2.46 -0.82
C GLU A 587 2.19 -3.31 0.09
N ASN A 588 3.50 -3.42 -0.19
CA ASN A 588 4.42 -4.16 0.66
C ASN A 588 4.47 -3.56 2.07
N ILE A 589 4.47 -2.23 2.21
CA ILE A 589 4.48 -1.57 3.54
C ILE A 589 3.21 -1.90 4.31
N VAL A 590 2.04 -1.76 3.68
CA VAL A 590 0.75 -2.05 4.32
C VAL A 590 0.67 -3.51 4.76
N LYS A 591 1.05 -4.46 3.87
CA LYS A 591 1.05 -5.89 4.20
C LYS A 591 2.09 -6.24 5.27
N TYR A 592 3.27 -5.63 5.22
CA TYR A 592 4.30 -5.80 6.26
C TYR A 592 3.75 -5.47 7.65
N CYS A 593 2.98 -4.37 7.76
CA CYS A 593 2.31 -3.99 9.00
C CYS A 593 1.28 -5.03 9.43
N TYR A 594 0.36 -5.42 8.55
CA TYR A 594 -0.67 -6.41 8.88
C TYR A 594 -0.09 -7.76 9.31
N PHE A 595 0.91 -8.25 8.58
CA PHE A 595 1.52 -9.56 8.83
C PHE A 595 2.29 -9.63 10.15
N ARG A 596 2.67 -8.47 10.72
CA ARG A 596 3.31 -8.35 12.05
C ARG A 596 2.38 -7.82 13.13
N ASN A 597 1.08 -7.68 12.85
CA ASN A 597 0.11 -7.06 13.76
C ASN A 597 0.53 -5.64 14.22
N ILE A 598 1.23 -4.89 13.35
CA ILE A 598 1.58 -3.48 13.61
C ILE A 598 0.31 -2.65 13.34
N ASP A 599 -0.22 -2.01 14.37
CA ASP A 599 -1.46 -1.25 14.26
C ASP A 599 -1.25 0.06 13.50
N ILE A 600 -1.85 0.15 12.32
CA ILE A 600 -1.84 1.33 11.46
C ILE A 600 -3.23 1.97 11.33
N ARG A 601 -4.11 1.76 12.30
CA ARG A 601 -5.41 2.46 12.38
C ARG A 601 -5.22 3.83 13.03
N ILE A 602 -5.80 4.86 12.41
CA ILE A 602 -5.70 6.24 12.92
C ILE A 602 -6.86 6.64 13.83
N VAL A 603 -7.97 5.91 13.77
CA VAL A 603 -9.21 6.15 14.55
C VAL A 603 -9.87 4.81 14.84
N HIS A 604 -10.53 4.66 15.99
CA HIS A 604 -11.20 3.41 16.32
C HIS A 604 -12.31 3.06 15.30
N PRO A 605 -12.37 1.84 14.74
CA PRO A 605 -13.34 1.49 13.68
C PRO A 605 -14.80 1.68 14.06
N TYR A 606 -15.17 1.37 15.31
CA TYR A 606 -16.52 1.63 15.81
C TYR A 606 -16.86 3.13 15.75
N MET A 607 -15.94 4.00 16.16
CA MET A 607 -16.14 5.44 16.17
C MET A 607 -16.26 5.99 14.75
N ALA A 608 -15.39 5.53 13.86
CA ALA A 608 -15.48 5.84 12.45
C ALA A 608 -16.86 5.46 11.88
N SER A 609 -17.40 4.30 12.25
CA SER A 609 -18.71 3.84 11.76
C SER A 609 -19.90 4.68 12.24
N GLN A 610 -19.80 5.30 13.41
CA GLN A 610 -20.86 6.14 13.97
C GLN A 610 -20.89 7.54 13.37
N PHE A 611 -19.72 8.14 13.15
CA PHE A 611 -19.61 9.57 12.87
C PHE A 611 -19.15 9.89 11.45
N ILE A 612 -18.28 9.06 10.89
CA ILE A 612 -17.64 9.34 9.61
C ILE A 612 -18.48 8.76 8.47
N HIS A 613 -18.68 9.61 7.46
CA HIS A 613 -19.29 9.18 6.20
C HIS A 613 -18.67 9.96 5.04
N PHE A 614 -18.93 9.52 3.83
CA PHE A 614 -18.59 10.26 2.61
C PHE A 614 -19.68 10.03 1.55
N THR A 615 -19.58 10.75 0.43
CA THR A 615 -20.49 10.59 -0.71
C THR A 615 -19.80 9.83 -1.83
N ALA A 616 -20.26 8.59 -2.07
CA ALA A 616 -19.64 7.67 -3.03
C ALA A 616 -20.24 7.79 -4.44
N SER A 617 -19.42 7.48 -5.44
CA SER A 617 -19.90 7.01 -6.75
C SER A 617 -19.81 5.49 -6.78
N ARG A 618 -20.78 4.82 -7.41
CA ARG A 618 -20.80 3.36 -7.57
C ARG A 618 -20.72 2.99 -9.03
N TYR A 619 -19.97 1.94 -9.33
CA TYR A 619 -19.94 1.35 -10.65
C TYR A 619 -21.17 0.47 -10.85
N VAL A 620 -22.02 0.82 -11.82
CA VAL A 620 -23.26 0.10 -12.16
C VAL A 620 -23.41 0.14 -13.69
N ASN A 621 -23.72 -1.00 -14.32
CA ASN A 621 -23.94 -1.10 -15.77
C ASN A 621 -22.80 -0.51 -16.64
N ASN A 622 -21.54 -0.79 -16.28
CA ASN A 622 -20.34 -0.25 -16.93
C ASN A 622 -20.16 1.28 -16.84
N GLU A 623 -20.89 1.95 -15.95
CA GLU A 623 -20.77 3.40 -15.73
C GLU A 623 -20.66 3.74 -14.23
N TRP A 624 -19.99 4.85 -13.93
CA TRP A 624 -19.91 5.37 -12.57
C TRP A 624 -21.12 6.28 -12.28
N LEU A 625 -22.09 5.77 -11.53
CA LEU A 625 -23.27 6.51 -11.11
C LEU A 625 -23.08 7.15 -9.74
N GLN A 626 -23.49 8.41 -9.63
CA GLN A 626 -23.45 9.13 -8.36
C GLN A 626 -24.51 8.58 -7.41
N THR A 627 -24.11 8.26 -6.18
CA THR A 627 -25.10 7.95 -5.13
C THR A 627 -25.49 9.25 -4.42
N GLY A 628 -26.79 9.51 -4.27
CA GLY A 628 -27.29 10.65 -3.49
C GLY A 628 -27.16 10.47 -1.98
N GLY A 629 -26.81 9.27 -1.51
CA GLY A 629 -26.80 8.88 -0.10
C GLY A 629 -25.43 8.95 0.58
N LYS A 630 -25.45 9.05 1.92
CA LYS A 630 -24.26 8.91 2.76
C LYS A 630 -23.78 7.46 2.76
N THR A 631 -22.50 7.24 2.51
CA THR A 631 -21.84 5.95 2.73
C THR A 631 -21.07 6.02 4.05
N TYR A 632 -21.48 5.22 5.03
CA TYR A 632 -20.85 5.16 6.34
C TYR A 632 -19.66 4.21 6.36
N VAL A 633 -18.72 4.48 7.27
CA VAL A 633 -17.63 3.56 7.57
C VAL A 633 -18.18 2.36 8.34
N SER A 634 -17.53 1.21 8.22
CA SER A 634 -17.80 -0.05 8.90
C SER A 634 -16.46 -0.77 9.07
N GLU A 635 -16.36 -1.72 9.99
CA GLU A 635 -15.11 -2.48 10.18
C GLU A 635 -14.58 -3.10 8.89
N ALA A 636 -15.46 -3.66 8.08
CA ALA A 636 -15.10 -4.29 6.81
C ALA A 636 -14.74 -3.30 5.69
N ASN A 637 -15.04 -2.01 5.84
CA ASN A 637 -14.65 -0.99 4.86
C ASN A 637 -13.57 -0.03 5.34
N TYR A 638 -13.28 -0.05 6.64
CA TYR A 638 -12.30 0.79 7.29
C TYR A 638 -10.90 0.72 6.65
N PRO A 639 -10.33 -0.46 6.33
CA PRO A 639 -8.98 -0.52 5.77
C PRO A 639 -8.81 0.26 4.47
N TYR A 640 -9.73 0.11 3.52
CA TYR A 640 -9.65 0.80 2.23
C TYR A 640 -10.26 2.22 2.25
N LEU A 641 -11.15 2.53 3.20
CA LEU A 641 -11.71 3.87 3.35
C LEU A 641 -10.84 4.82 4.15
N ILE A 642 -10.00 4.33 5.06
CA ILE A 642 -9.27 5.18 5.99
C ILE A 642 -7.81 4.76 6.07
N THR A 643 -7.51 3.50 6.41
CA THR A 643 -6.13 3.06 6.71
C THR A 643 -5.18 3.24 5.52
N VAL A 644 -5.51 2.65 4.36
CA VAL A 644 -4.63 2.72 3.17
C VAL A 644 -4.52 4.17 2.66
N PRO A 645 -5.60 4.95 2.50
CA PRO A 645 -5.49 6.37 2.18
C PRO A 645 -4.65 7.17 3.19
N ALA A 646 -4.76 6.88 4.50
CA ALA A 646 -3.96 7.54 5.54
C ALA A 646 -2.46 7.20 5.42
N VAL A 647 -2.11 5.94 5.16
CA VAL A 647 -0.72 5.55 4.89
C VAL A 647 -0.19 6.29 3.67
N LYS A 648 -0.93 6.33 2.56
CA LYS A 648 -0.51 7.06 1.35
C LYS A 648 -0.34 8.55 1.62
N MET A 649 -1.29 9.18 2.33
CA MET A 649 -1.21 10.57 2.76
C MET A 649 0.06 10.82 3.60
N PHE A 650 0.32 9.96 4.58
CA PHE A 650 1.51 10.06 5.44
C PHE A 650 2.82 9.97 4.63
N LEU A 651 2.88 9.10 3.63
CA LEU A 651 4.04 8.99 2.76
C LEU A 651 4.21 10.23 1.85
N PHE A 652 3.11 10.80 1.34
CA PHE A 652 3.14 12.11 0.67
C PHE A 652 3.58 13.24 1.61
N PHE A 653 3.20 13.19 2.88
CA PHE A 653 3.67 14.12 3.90
C PHE A 653 5.20 14.07 4.02
N LEU A 654 5.78 12.88 4.18
CA LEU A 654 7.24 12.73 4.26
C LEU A 654 7.96 13.12 2.97
N ALA A 655 7.35 12.83 1.81
CA ALA A 655 7.88 13.27 0.51
C ALA A 655 7.85 14.80 0.37
N SER A 656 6.84 15.46 0.93
CA SER A 656 6.73 16.94 0.91
C SER A 656 7.90 17.61 1.62
N PHE A 657 8.49 16.92 2.60
CA PHE A 657 9.68 17.32 3.36
C PHE A 657 10.95 16.61 2.90
N GLY A 658 10.95 16.08 1.67
CA GLY A 658 12.14 15.56 1.02
C GLY A 658 12.74 14.31 1.65
N MET A 659 12.07 13.65 2.59
CA MET A 659 12.57 12.42 3.24
C MET A 659 12.42 11.19 2.34
N LEU A 660 11.45 11.23 1.42
CA LEU A 660 11.14 10.14 0.51
C LEU A 660 11.16 10.64 -0.93
N ASP A 661 11.71 9.83 -1.82
CA ASP A 661 11.34 9.88 -3.22
C ASP A 661 10.07 9.05 -3.43
N ILE A 662 9.18 9.50 -4.29
CA ILE A 662 7.91 8.80 -4.56
C ILE A 662 7.72 8.55 -6.04
N ALA A 663 7.16 7.39 -6.37
CA ALA A 663 6.68 7.07 -7.70
C ALA A 663 5.16 6.86 -7.68
N TYR A 664 4.45 7.62 -8.51
CA TYR A 664 3.00 7.71 -8.48
C TYR A 664 2.42 8.01 -9.87
N SER A 665 1.11 7.84 -9.98
CA SER A 665 0.33 8.16 -11.19
C SER A 665 -0.76 9.18 -10.84
N PRO A 666 -1.46 9.77 -11.83
CA PRO A 666 -2.70 10.49 -11.55
C PRO A 666 -3.63 9.65 -10.64
N PRO A 667 -4.30 10.26 -9.65
CA PRO A 667 -5.07 9.50 -8.68
C PRO A 667 -6.30 8.87 -9.35
N GLU A 668 -6.40 7.55 -9.27
CA GLU A 668 -7.53 6.76 -9.76
C GLU A 668 -7.85 5.63 -8.78
N ASN A 669 -9.13 5.24 -8.70
CA ASN A 669 -9.59 4.15 -7.84
C ASN A 669 -10.73 3.39 -8.50
N ASP A 670 -10.53 2.10 -8.76
CA ASP A 670 -11.50 1.27 -9.48
C ASP A 670 -12.56 0.63 -8.59
N GLU A 671 -12.35 0.60 -7.28
CA GLU A 671 -13.32 0.02 -6.36
C GLU A 671 -14.30 1.07 -5.82
N LEU A 672 -13.79 2.25 -5.51
CA LEU A 672 -14.56 3.25 -4.79
C LEU A 672 -14.08 4.66 -5.11
N ARG A 673 -15.03 5.52 -5.47
CA ARG A 673 -14.73 6.92 -5.84
C ARG A 673 -15.53 7.90 -5.01
N THR A 674 -14.91 9.02 -4.71
CA THR A 674 -15.60 10.20 -4.19
C THR A 674 -16.46 10.81 -5.29
N LYS A 675 -17.61 11.39 -4.92
CA LYS A 675 -18.53 12.01 -5.88
C LYS A 675 -17.81 12.99 -6.82
N GLY A 676 -17.93 12.75 -8.13
CA GLY A 676 -17.39 13.63 -9.17
C GLY A 676 -15.85 13.62 -9.30
N ARG A 677 -15.20 12.57 -8.78
CA ARG A 677 -13.75 12.34 -8.89
C ARG A 677 -13.47 10.92 -9.42
N PRO A 678 -12.36 10.70 -10.13
CA PRO A 678 -11.94 9.37 -10.58
C PRO A 678 -11.29 8.53 -9.46
N TYR A 679 -11.14 9.08 -8.26
CA TYR A 679 -10.45 8.50 -7.11
C TYR A 679 -11.28 8.60 -5.82
N LEU A 680 -10.88 7.87 -4.77
CA LEU A 680 -11.38 8.05 -3.41
C LEU A 680 -10.67 9.22 -2.75
N SER A 681 -9.33 9.18 -2.77
CA SER A 681 -8.44 10.21 -2.24
C SER A 681 -7.44 10.70 -3.30
N GLU A 682 -7.04 11.96 -3.19
CA GLU A 682 -5.97 12.57 -3.99
C GLU A 682 -4.61 11.84 -3.88
N PHE A 683 -4.45 10.98 -2.86
CA PHE A 683 -3.25 10.19 -2.63
C PHE A 683 -3.27 8.81 -3.32
N ASP A 684 -4.39 8.40 -3.94
CA ASP A 684 -4.58 7.04 -4.46
C ASP A 684 -3.53 6.62 -5.49
N GLY A 685 -2.94 7.56 -6.23
CA GLY A 685 -1.91 7.30 -7.24
C GLY A 685 -0.55 6.84 -6.71
N LEU A 686 -0.27 6.93 -5.40
CA LEU A 686 1.03 6.52 -4.83
C LEU A 686 1.23 5.01 -4.91
N THR A 687 2.33 4.61 -5.55
CA THR A 687 2.64 3.19 -5.78
C THR A 687 3.95 2.76 -5.13
N TYR A 688 5.02 3.55 -5.27
CA TYR A 688 6.33 3.24 -4.68
C TYR A 688 6.88 4.42 -3.88
N ILE A 689 7.70 4.09 -2.89
CA ILE A 689 8.54 5.04 -2.16
C ILE A 689 9.99 4.56 -2.12
N ARG A 690 10.92 5.48 -1.94
CA ARG A 690 12.32 5.19 -1.64
C ARG A 690 12.79 6.13 -0.54
N LEU A 691 13.37 5.57 0.51
CA LEU A 691 14.04 6.34 1.55
C LEU A 691 15.34 6.90 1.00
N ASN A 692 15.50 8.23 1.06
CA ASN A 692 16.70 8.92 0.58
C ASN A 692 17.60 9.38 1.75
N ALA A 693 18.76 9.96 1.43
CA ALA A 693 19.76 10.34 2.43
C ALA A 693 19.24 11.35 3.49
N LEU A 694 18.37 12.28 3.10
CA LEU A 694 17.73 13.20 4.06
C LEU A 694 16.78 12.45 4.98
N GLY A 695 15.98 11.53 4.44
CA GLY A 695 15.11 10.66 5.23
C GLY A 695 15.88 9.82 6.24
N GLU A 696 17.01 9.23 5.85
CA GLU A 696 17.88 8.46 6.75
C GLU A 696 18.44 9.32 7.89
N TYR A 697 18.87 10.54 7.57
CA TYR A 697 19.35 11.50 8.57
C TYR A 697 18.25 11.88 9.56
N VAL A 698 17.04 12.19 9.08
CA VAL A 698 15.90 12.56 9.92
C VAL A 698 15.46 11.38 10.80
N LEU A 699 15.43 10.16 10.25
CA LEU A 699 15.13 8.93 11.01
C LEU A 699 16.22 8.58 12.06
N GLY A 700 17.40 9.20 11.96
CA GLY A 700 18.56 8.89 12.81
C GLY A 700 19.25 7.58 12.46
N ILE A 701 19.08 7.10 11.22
CA ILE A 701 19.85 5.98 10.65
C ILE A 701 21.28 6.46 10.36
N THR A 702 21.42 7.69 9.87
CA THR A 702 22.69 8.38 9.69
C THR A 702 22.75 9.65 10.56
N ASN A 703 23.96 10.04 10.95
CA ASN A 703 24.18 11.24 11.78
C ASN A 703 24.51 12.49 10.96
N GLN A 704 24.75 12.34 9.66
CA GLN A 704 25.13 13.42 8.75
C GLN A 704 24.36 13.26 7.44
N VAL A 705 23.97 14.39 6.85
CA VAL A 705 23.42 14.46 5.50
C VAL A 705 24.38 15.25 4.63
N SER A 706 24.80 14.66 3.52
CA SER A 706 25.54 15.39 2.49
C SER A 706 24.53 16.22 1.70
N LEU A 707 24.36 17.49 2.08
CA LEU A 707 23.76 18.49 1.21
C LEU A 707 24.76 18.64 0.05
N ALA A 708 24.45 18.09 -1.13
CA ALA A 708 25.37 18.17 -2.27
C ALA A 708 25.81 19.63 -2.45
N ALA A 709 27.13 19.87 -2.47
CA ALA A 709 27.67 21.21 -2.60
C ALA A 709 27.14 21.83 -3.90
N GLU A 710 26.31 22.87 -3.78
CA GLU A 710 25.91 23.68 -4.93
C GLU A 710 27.19 24.21 -5.61
N GLU A 711 27.16 24.35 -6.95
CA GLU A 711 28.08 25.24 -7.64
C GLU A 711 28.09 26.56 -6.88
N VAL A 712 29.24 26.97 -6.35
CA VAL A 712 29.37 28.12 -5.43
C VAL A 712 28.64 29.31 -6.03
N SER A 713 27.43 29.54 -5.56
CA SER A 713 26.61 30.64 -6.00
C SER A 713 27.09 31.88 -5.27
N GLN A 714 27.45 32.91 -6.01
CA GLN A 714 27.98 34.13 -5.43
C GLN A 714 27.12 35.31 -5.85
N VAL A 715 26.62 36.05 -4.87
CA VAL A 715 26.11 37.40 -5.14
C VAL A 715 27.29 38.36 -5.10
N ILE A 716 27.46 39.12 -6.17
CA ILE A 716 28.42 40.20 -6.27
C ILE A 716 27.61 41.50 -6.22
N LEU A 717 27.86 42.30 -5.18
CA LEU A 717 27.28 43.63 -5.05
C LEU A 717 28.23 44.63 -5.70
N ASP A 718 27.69 45.47 -6.58
CA ASP A 718 28.45 46.56 -7.20
C ASP A 718 28.83 47.60 -6.13
N GLU A 719 30.07 48.09 -6.17
CA GLU A 719 30.60 49.01 -5.16
C GLU A 719 30.10 50.45 -5.35
N ASP A 720 29.72 50.82 -6.58
CA ASP A 720 29.36 52.18 -6.97
C ASP A 720 27.86 52.34 -7.24
N HIS A 721 27.15 51.25 -7.48
CA HIS A 721 25.73 51.24 -7.82
C HIS A 721 24.94 50.23 -6.99
N LEU A 722 23.66 50.49 -6.78
CA LEU A 722 22.72 49.51 -6.17
C LEU A 722 22.33 48.43 -7.19
N ILE A 723 23.33 47.70 -7.71
CA ILE A 723 23.19 46.60 -8.66
C ILE A 723 23.83 45.34 -8.07
N ALA A 724 23.11 44.22 -8.13
CA ALA A 724 23.54 42.92 -7.63
C ALA A 724 23.56 41.90 -8.77
N TYR A 725 24.65 41.13 -8.84
CA TYR A 725 24.84 40.06 -9.81
C TYR A 725 24.86 38.70 -9.12
N LEU A 726 24.05 37.77 -9.56
CA LEU A 726 24.07 36.37 -9.12
C LEU A 726 24.87 35.53 -10.12
N ARG A 727 26.02 35.01 -9.69
CA ARG A 727 26.80 34.01 -10.43
C ARG A 727 26.48 32.62 -9.89
N GLY A 728 26.26 31.66 -10.79
CA GLY A 728 25.77 30.32 -10.42
C GLY A 728 24.25 30.29 -10.27
N ASN A 729 23.71 29.16 -9.83
CA ASN A 729 22.28 28.96 -9.67
C ASN A 729 21.96 28.62 -8.21
N ASP A 730 21.50 29.62 -7.47
CA ASP A 730 20.99 29.46 -6.10
C ASP A 730 19.57 30.03 -6.05
N PRO A 731 18.57 29.15 -5.94
CA PRO A 731 17.17 29.56 -5.92
C PRO A 731 16.83 30.53 -4.79
N VAL A 732 17.49 30.41 -3.63
CA VAL A 732 17.22 31.24 -2.46
C VAL A 732 17.77 32.64 -2.70
N LYS A 733 19.04 32.77 -3.12
CA LYS A 733 19.64 34.08 -3.45
C LYS A 733 18.90 34.77 -4.58
N LYS A 734 18.53 34.02 -5.62
CA LYS A 734 17.73 34.54 -6.74
C LYS A 734 16.40 35.10 -6.27
N MET A 735 15.69 34.36 -5.42
CA MET A 735 14.42 34.79 -4.86
C MET A 735 14.58 36.02 -3.94
N VAL A 736 15.61 36.06 -3.09
CA VAL A 736 15.85 37.24 -2.23
C VAL A 736 16.10 38.47 -3.08
N LEU A 737 16.91 38.33 -4.13
CA LEU A 737 17.15 39.40 -5.11
C LEU A 737 15.87 39.82 -5.85
N ASP A 738 15.00 38.89 -6.23
CA ASP A 738 13.68 39.19 -6.82
C ASP A 738 12.76 39.96 -5.84
N LYS A 739 12.92 39.79 -4.51
CA LYS A 739 12.11 40.49 -3.48
C LYS A 739 12.59 41.91 -3.14
N ILE A 740 13.88 42.17 -3.31
CA ILE A 740 14.50 43.46 -2.95
C ILE A 740 14.87 44.31 -4.16
N GLY A 741 14.90 43.72 -5.36
CA GLY A 741 15.41 44.34 -6.57
C GLY A 741 14.58 44.01 -7.82
N LEU A 742 14.65 44.91 -8.79
CA LEU A 742 14.05 44.72 -10.11
C LEU A 742 15.05 43.99 -10.99
N LYS A 743 14.62 42.86 -11.52
CA LYS A 743 15.41 42.08 -12.47
C LYS A 743 15.60 42.84 -13.78
N ILE A 744 16.85 43.13 -14.15
CA ILE A 744 17.21 43.73 -15.44
C ILE A 744 17.37 42.63 -16.49
N HIS A 745 18.10 41.57 -16.15
CA HIS A 745 18.25 40.36 -16.95
C HIS A 745 18.54 39.15 -16.04
N GLU A 746 18.73 37.96 -16.62
CA GLU A 746 19.04 36.77 -15.83
C GLU A 746 20.29 36.99 -14.96
N GLY A 747 20.14 36.82 -13.65
CA GLY A 747 21.21 37.02 -12.67
C GLY A 747 21.62 38.48 -12.41
N CYS A 748 20.87 39.50 -12.86
CA CYS A 748 21.22 40.90 -12.62
C CYS A 748 20.01 41.71 -12.13
N TYR A 749 20.22 42.43 -11.03
CA TYR A 749 19.18 43.05 -10.23
C TYR A 749 19.55 44.49 -9.88
N ARG A 750 18.60 45.42 -10.04
CA ARG A 750 18.75 46.81 -9.60
C ARG A 750 17.83 47.10 -8.43
N VAL A 751 18.37 47.71 -7.39
CA VAL A 751 17.65 48.06 -6.17
C VAL A 751 17.48 49.59 -6.11
N ASN A 752 16.34 50.02 -5.57
CA ASN A 752 16.07 51.41 -5.17
C ASN A 752 15.02 51.41 -4.04
N TYR A 753 14.74 52.58 -3.44
CA TYR A 753 13.79 52.70 -2.32
C TYR A 753 12.41 52.16 -2.66
N GLN A 754 11.88 52.49 -3.83
CA GLN A 754 10.53 52.07 -4.23
C GLN A 754 10.41 50.55 -4.34
N ILE A 755 11.39 49.91 -4.98
CA ILE A 755 11.41 48.45 -5.16
C ILE A 755 11.66 47.76 -3.82
N PHE A 756 12.61 48.24 -3.03
CA PHE A 756 12.95 47.62 -1.76
C PHE A 756 11.76 47.68 -0.79
N LEU A 757 11.07 48.82 -0.71
CA LEU A 757 9.89 49.02 0.14
C LEU A 757 8.59 48.48 -0.48
N GLN A 758 8.64 47.95 -1.70
CA GLN A 758 7.48 47.37 -2.35
C GLN A 758 6.89 46.24 -1.51
N ASP A 759 5.57 46.24 -1.34
CA ASP A 759 4.80 45.28 -0.55
C ASP A 759 5.07 45.28 0.97
N CYS A 760 5.88 46.21 1.50
CA CYS A 760 5.95 46.44 2.95
C CYS A 760 4.69 47.17 3.44
N ARG A 761 4.03 46.63 4.46
CA ARG A 761 2.82 47.21 5.08
C ARG A 761 3.03 47.58 6.55
N SER A 762 4.12 47.11 7.15
CA SER A 762 4.46 47.33 8.54
C SER A 762 5.97 47.51 8.73
N LYS A 763 6.38 48.04 9.89
CA LYS A 763 7.81 48.12 10.28
C LYS A 763 8.48 46.75 10.26
N LYS A 764 7.74 45.71 10.68
CA LYS A 764 8.21 44.32 10.72
C LYS A 764 8.56 43.79 9.33
N ASP A 765 7.84 44.20 8.29
CA ASP A 765 8.14 43.78 6.91
C ASP A 765 9.47 44.37 6.42
N ILE A 766 9.74 45.63 6.77
CA ILE A 766 11.00 46.30 6.45
C ILE A 766 12.15 45.60 7.18
N ASP A 767 12.02 45.39 8.50
CA ASP A 767 13.01 44.68 9.30
C ASP A 767 13.27 43.27 8.72
N SER A 768 12.22 42.56 8.27
CA SER A 768 12.33 41.23 7.66
C SER A 768 13.08 41.24 6.32
N LYS A 769 12.84 42.24 5.46
CA LYS A 769 13.59 42.38 4.19
C LYS A 769 15.06 42.71 4.42
N ILE A 770 15.36 43.56 5.40
CA ILE A 770 16.74 43.88 5.80
C ILE A 770 17.45 42.61 6.30
N ASN A 771 16.79 41.83 7.17
CA ASN A 771 17.34 40.58 7.67
C ASN A 771 17.57 39.57 6.52
N LEU A 772 16.61 39.42 5.60
CA LEU A 772 16.79 38.59 4.40
C LEU A 772 18.01 39.00 3.57
N PHE A 773 18.24 40.30 3.40
CA PHE A 773 19.44 40.78 2.71
C PHE A 773 20.71 40.34 3.44
N HIS A 774 20.80 40.58 4.75
CA HIS A 774 22.00 40.24 5.51
C HIS A 774 22.26 38.74 5.63
N ASP A 775 21.20 37.95 5.76
CA ASP A 775 21.29 36.50 5.95
C ASP A 775 21.69 35.76 4.67
N TYR A 776 21.20 36.23 3.50
CA TYR A 776 21.34 35.49 2.23
C TYR A 776 22.20 36.17 1.18
N ILE A 777 22.35 37.50 1.24
CA ILE A 777 23.07 38.28 0.22
C ILE A 777 24.44 38.69 0.73
N SER A 778 24.52 39.52 1.77
CA SER A 778 25.80 39.91 2.37
C SER A 778 25.65 40.43 3.80
N LYS A 779 26.45 39.86 4.71
CA LYS A 779 26.59 40.37 6.08
C LYS A 779 27.37 41.69 6.14
N GLU A 780 28.33 41.87 5.24
CA GLU A 780 29.18 43.05 5.13
C GLU A 780 29.11 43.58 3.69
N PRO A 781 28.05 44.32 3.35
CA PRO A 781 27.88 44.85 1.99
C PRO A 781 28.78 46.06 1.72
N PRO A 782 29.06 46.41 0.44
CA PRO A 782 29.78 47.62 0.09
C PRO A 782 29.13 48.88 0.66
N GLN A 783 29.91 49.94 0.83
CA GLN A 783 29.48 51.15 1.56
C GLN A 783 28.21 51.79 0.99
N ILE A 784 28.00 51.76 -0.33
CA ILE A 784 26.78 52.29 -0.94
C ILE A 784 25.52 51.51 -0.52
N TRP A 785 25.63 50.19 -0.40
CA TRP A 785 24.56 49.30 0.02
C TRP A 785 24.28 49.42 1.51
N GLN A 786 25.34 49.47 2.33
CA GLN A 786 25.21 49.70 3.77
C GLN A 786 24.50 51.04 4.02
N SER A 787 24.94 52.11 3.36
CA SER A 787 24.32 53.43 3.48
C SER A 787 22.84 53.43 3.06
N PHE A 788 22.49 52.71 2.00
CA PHE A 788 21.10 52.56 1.55
C PHE A 788 20.23 51.83 2.58
N ILE A 789 20.73 50.74 3.16
CA ILE A 789 20.01 49.95 4.18
C ILE A 789 19.83 50.77 5.47
N ASP A 790 20.89 51.43 5.93
CA ASP A 790 20.85 52.30 7.10
C ASP A 790 19.86 53.45 6.91
N ASP A 791 19.82 54.03 5.71
CA ASP A 791 18.87 55.08 5.36
C ASP A 791 17.42 54.58 5.40
N ILE A 792 17.12 53.42 4.80
CA ILE A 792 15.81 52.78 4.92
C ILE A 792 15.43 52.52 6.38
N PHE A 793 16.37 52.00 7.17
CA PHE A 793 16.12 51.72 8.58
C PHE A 793 15.86 52.99 9.38
N SER A 794 16.61 54.07 9.14
CA SER A 794 16.44 55.35 9.82
C SER A 794 15.13 56.05 9.46
N LYS A 795 14.66 55.85 8.22
CA LYS A 795 13.40 56.39 7.70
C LYS A 795 12.19 55.51 8.01
N LYS A 796 12.35 54.44 8.79
CA LYS A 796 11.24 53.56 9.14
C LYS A 796 10.28 54.28 10.10
N ASP A 797 9.03 54.41 9.66
CA ASP A 797 7.96 55.08 10.40
C ASP A 797 8.27 56.53 10.84
N PRO A 798 8.40 57.47 9.89
CA PRO A 798 8.79 58.84 10.18
C PRO A 798 7.63 59.71 10.71
N LEU A 799 6.41 59.18 10.72
CA LEU A 799 5.19 59.91 11.08
C LEU A 799 4.52 59.22 12.28
N GLU A 800 4.09 60.01 13.26
CA GLU A 800 3.29 59.53 14.38
C GLU A 800 1.82 59.91 14.13
N GLU A 801 0.92 58.93 14.15
CA GLU A 801 -0.51 59.19 14.08
C GLU A 801 -1.01 59.75 15.43
N LYS A 802 -1.68 60.90 15.38
CA LYS A 802 -2.36 61.50 16.54
C LYS A 802 -3.87 61.53 16.26
N MET A 803 -4.63 60.72 17.00
CA MET A 803 -6.07 60.47 16.74
C MET A 803 -7.02 61.41 17.49
N ASP A 804 -6.51 62.28 18.37
CA ASP A 804 -7.33 63.00 19.36
C ASP A 804 -7.62 64.45 18.97
N PHE A 805 -7.69 64.77 17.67
CA PHE A 805 -7.99 66.12 17.19
C PHE A 805 -9.34 66.18 16.49
N HIS A 806 -10.14 67.18 16.86
CA HIS A 806 -11.29 67.63 16.09
C HIS A 806 -10.89 68.71 15.11
N VAL A 807 -11.32 68.57 13.86
CA VAL A 807 -11.06 69.52 12.78
C VAL A 807 -12.29 70.41 12.60
N PHE A 808 -12.16 71.72 12.83
CA PHE A 808 -13.20 72.70 12.50
C PHE A 808 -12.74 73.62 11.40
N LYS A 809 -13.63 73.97 10.48
CA LYS A 809 -13.40 75.07 9.54
C LYS A 809 -14.01 76.34 10.10
N VAL A 810 -13.20 77.37 10.31
CA VAL A 810 -13.72 78.69 10.62
C VAL A 810 -14.45 79.20 9.37
N LYS A 811 -15.74 79.50 9.50
CA LYS A 811 -16.52 80.11 8.40
C LYS A 811 -15.96 81.49 8.09
N ASP A 812 -16.33 82.06 6.94
CA ASP A 812 -15.93 83.41 6.53
C ASP A 812 -16.46 84.46 7.53
N ASN A 813 -15.71 84.64 8.61
CA ASN A 813 -16.01 85.48 9.76
C ASN A 813 -14.69 86.04 10.26
N GLN A 814 -14.36 87.22 9.75
CA GLN A 814 -13.11 87.91 10.04
C GLN A 814 -12.90 88.15 11.54
N GLU A 815 -13.97 88.40 12.29
CA GLU A 815 -13.91 88.63 13.74
C GLU A 815 -13.48 87.37 14.49
N LEU A 816 -14.07 86.21 14.18
CA LEU A 816 -13.71 84.94 14.80
C LEU A 816 -12.28 84.50 14.41
N ILE A 817 -11.88 84.73 13.16
CA ILE A 817 -10.52 84.45 12.68
C ILE A 817 -9.50 85.29 13.48
N GLU A 818 -9.75 86.59 13.63
CA GLU A 818 -8.87 87.47 14.40
C GLU A 818 -8.87 87.12 15.88
N LEU A 819 -10.01 86.74 16.45
CA LEU A 819 -10.14 86.32 17.83
C LEU A 819 -9.30 85.08 18.13
N ILE A 820 -9.42 84.04 17.31
CA ILE A 820 -8.64 82.79 17.47
C ILE A 820 -7.13 83.08 17.35
N ALA A 821 -6.74 84.01 16.47
CA ALA A 821 -5.33 84.35 16.27
C ALA A 821 -4.73 85.24 17.38
N LYS A 822 -5.54 86.11 18.00
CA LYS A 822 -5.07 87.13 18.97
C LYS A 822 -5.32 86.76 20.44
N ASP A 823 -6.31 85.93 20.75
CA ASP A 823 -6.61 85.52 22.13
C ASP A 823 -5.59 84.49 22.63
N ASP A 824 -4.85 84.82 23.70
CA ASP A 824 -3.79 83.96 24.22
C ASP A 824 -4.28 82.59 24.69
N ILE A 825 -5.53 82.50 25.16
CA ILE A 825 -6.12 81.24 25.64
C ILE A 825 -6.50 80.36 24.44
N LEU A 826 -7.26 80.88 23.48
CA LEU A 826 -7.62 80.11 22.26
C LEU A 826 -6.37 79.67 21.48
N ARG A 827 -5.38 80.55 21.32
CA ARG A 827 -4.12 80.22 20.63
C ARG A 827 -3.33 79.10 21.30
N SER A 828 -3.48 78.91 22.62
CA SER A 828 -2.84 77.81 23.35
C SER A 828 -3.62 76.49 23.28
N LEU A 829 -4.91 76.53 22.98
CA LEU A 829 -5.82 75.38 22.97
C LEU A 829 -6.07 74.83 21.55
N VAL A 830 -5.78 75.63 20.54
CA VAL A 830 -6.10 75.41 19.13
C VAL A 830 -4.82 75.45 18.30
N LEU A 831 -4.62 74.49 17.39
CA LEU A 831 -3.60 74.59 16.34
C LEU A 831 -4.23 75.13 15.06
N MET A 832 -3.66 76.20 14.52
CA MET A 832 -4.08 76.74 13.23
C MET A 832 -3.51 75.89 12.09
N ALA A 833 -4.37 75.51 11.16
CA ALA A 833 -4.01 74.85 9.91
C ALA A 833 -4.30 75.79 8.72
N GLU A 834 -3.88 75.39 7.52
CA GLU A 834 -4.15 76.15 6.30
C GLU A 834 -5.67 76.26 6.02
N ASP A 835 -6.08 77.18 5.14
CA ASP A 835 -7.49 77.39 4.74
C ASP A 835 -8.47 77.66 5.90
N TYR A 836 -7.98 78.30 6.98
CA TYR A 836 -8.75 78.63 8.18
C TYR A 836 -9.34 77.40 8.89
N TYR A 837 -8.71 76.25 8.73
CA TYR A 837 -8.98 75.09 9.57
C TYR A 837 -8.28 75.26 10.92
N ILE A 838 -8.92 74.73 11.95
CA ILE A 838 -8.39 74.66 13.29
C ILE A 838 -8.47 73.23 13.81
N LEU A 839 -7.43 72.81 14.52
CA LEU A 839 -7.35 71.51 15.18
C LEU A 839 -7.44 71.73 16.68
N ILE A 840 -8.40 71.05 17.32
CA ILE A 840 -8.61 71.13 18.76
C ILE A 840 -8.42 69.74 19.34
N LEU A 841 -7.53 69.59 20.32
CA LEU A 841 -7.42 68.33 21.06
C LEU A 841 -8.75 68.02 21.76
N GLU A 842 -9.21 66.77 21.73
CA GLU A 842 -10.43 66.30 22.41
C GLU A 842 -10.54 66.85 23.83
N GLN A 843 -9.49 66.72 24.63
CA GLN A 843 -9.43 67.20 26.01
C GLN A 843 -9.56 68.74 26.19
N ASN A 844 -9.35 69.51 25.12
CA ASN A 844 -9.42 70.97 25.11
C ASN A 844 -10.73 71.51 24.52
N ILE A 845 -11.58 70.65 23.94
CA ILE A 845 -12.78 71.06 23.22
C ILE A 845 -13.75 71.86 24.09
N GLN A 846 -13.98 71.41 25.33
CA GLN A 846 -14.84 72.11 26.29
C GLN A 846 -14.26 73.47 26.70
N LYS A 847 -12.92 73.57 26.81
CA LYS A 847 -12.26 74.83 27.15
C LYS A 847 -12.35 75.83 25.99
N VAL A 848 -12.22 75.35 24.76
CA VAL A 848 -12.43 76.18 23.57
C VAL A 848 -13.88 76.62 23.47
N HIS A 849 -14.84 75.72 23.68
CA HIS A 849 -16.27 76.04 23.71
C HIS A 849 -16.57 77.17 24.72
N GLN A 850 -16.16 77.00 25.97
CA GLN A 850 -16.36 77.99 27.03
C GLN A 850 -15.68 79.33 26.71
N ARG A 851 -14.50 79.28 26.07
CA ARG A 851 -13.77 80.50 25.69
C ARG A 851 -14.45 81.22 24.52
N LEU A 852 -14.99 80.49 23.55
CA LEU A 852 -15.79 81.06 22.45
C LEU A 852 -17.10 81.66 22.98
N GLU A 853 -17.78 80.98 23.90
CA GLU A 853 -19.01 81.49 24.55
C GLU A 853 -18.76 82.82 25.28
N TYR A 854 -17.61 82.95 25.97
CA TYR A 854 -17.21 84.20 26.62
C TYR A 854 -17.16 85.39 25.65
N PHE A 855 -16.82 85.14 24.39
CA PHE A 855 -16.78 86.15 23.32
C PHE A 855 -18.05 86.19 22.46
N GLY A 856 -19.11 85.47 22.83
CA GLY A 856 -20.40 85.47 22.13
C GLY A 856 -20.47 84.52 20.93
N PHE A 857 -19.51 83.61 20.76
CA PHE A 857 -19.51 82.59 19.72
C PHE A 857 -19.98 81.24 20.29
N PHE A 858 -20.85 80.56 19.55
CA PHE A 858 -21.31 79.21 19.89
C PHE A 858 -20.68 78.18 18.95
N MET A 859 -20.25 77.05 19.50
CA MET A 859 -19.64 75.95 18.77
C MET A 859 -20.43 74.67 19.06
N ASP A 860 -21.06 74.09 18.05
CA ASP A 860 -21.71 72.78 18.17
C ASP A 860 -20.65 71.69 17.91
N TYR A 861 -20.45 70.76 18.85
CA TYR A 861 -19.42 69.71 18.75
C TYR A 861 -19.92 68.36 19.26
#